data_AF-A0A349JQ38-F1
#
_entry.id   AF-A0A349JQ38-F1
#
_cell.length_a   1.000
_cell.length_b   1.000
_cell.length_c   1.000
_cell.angle_alpha   90.00
_cell.angle_beta   90.00
_cell.angle_gamma   90.00
#
_symmetry.space_group_name_H-M   'P 1'
#
loop_
_entity.id
_entity.type
_entity.pdbx_description
1 polymer ?
#
loop_
_entity_poly.entity_id
_entity_poly.type
_entity_poly.pdbx_seq_one_letter_code
_entity_poly.pdbx_strand_id
1 'polypeptide(L)'
;MTFTKFVCWDVERVSRVMGVEATQTADSIFLATHHPIAMYRQELIEVPSRVPYSEEQFLKDFLAEKDFAFVPVLGSSGTGKSHLIRWLAANIESTQQRRVLLIPKIGTNLKDIISLILEGMAGATFDEYRQRLNRATSTLTEAQAREQLLNQLAAAVGPNGRGDRTKLSELEDYLVGTVDSLLYDPFFREHWLKDGGIIHQLVIHILGHRDTVEIVEERRQFSLDDLPLNVLDLQKAGERSREFYSCLIGNENIQKATVDWLNRHLDEAIAQVLSLGREDLQRLMREVRETLAKEKVELVLLIEDFAKFQGIDREVLEAVLARPQQAGSKSLCAMRTALACTTGYFDGLRLDTVKQRITFSVNLDVGTVGKQQSLVNYADIKQFVARYLNAVRLEDKIIQDWAKSRNNEDSDKATLSSACNECEHKLACHAGFGEADGFGLYPFTPEALEQMLSRVNPETFKPRILIKDVLKWTLENSISDLQHGDFPAISLREHFGKMRLSAMVQADIKAKDQQNYDRRQTLLDLWTDSNELYDLHPEIHSAFDIPALGVNVQPTKVSPSVSQAKESRKSVNNYQVEAHSQTEKVPEKLTNQLQILDRWNNQEIFPQDIGGELRPLIYSAIGYRIEWDAEMLLKGSFAGSGTTYFKSRNITFYSPKVTRETISGVKLSFPLNPDDPDEFRESAIAFQAILQYNHYKHWKFPDGDRY
;
A
#
# COMPACT_ATOMS: atom_id res chain seq x y z
N MET A 1 37.20 -1.43 -15.72
CA MET A 1 36.24 -2.22 -16.51
C MET A 1 35.07 -1.31 -16.90
N THR A 2 34.37 -1.59 -18.00
CA THR A 2 33.18 -0.79 -18.39
C THR A 2 32.01 -1.16 -17.50
N PHE A 3 31.26 -0.16 -17.02
CA PHE A 3 30.05 -0.40 -16.22
C PHE A 3 28.91 -0.77 -17.17
N THR A 4 28.85 -2.04 -17.57
CA THR A 4 27.95 -2.58 -18.60
C THR A 4 27.47 -3.96 -18.18
N LYS A 5 26.17 -4.25 -18.27
CA LYS A 5 25.57 -5.57 -17.95
C LYS A 5 25.93 -6.09 -16.55
N PHE A 6 26.09 -5.18 -15.59
CA PHE A 6 26.55 -5.47 -14.24
C PHE A 6 25.40 -5.54 -13.25
N VAL A 7 25.32 -6.61 -12.47
CA VAL A 7 24.33 -6.78 -11.40
C VAL A 7 25.09 -6.93 -10.08
N CYS A 8 24.74 -6.11 -9.08
CA CYS A 8 25.40 -6.13 -7.76
C CYS A 8 24.56 -6.75 -6.63
N TRP A 9 23.46 -7.43 -6.97
CA TRP A 9 22.58 -8.11 -6.02
C TRP A 9 22.22 -9.51 -6.50
N ASP A 10 21.59 -10.29 -5.62
CA ASP A 10 21.12 -11.64 -5.89
C ASP A 10 19.63 -11.76 -5.51
N VAL A 11 18.88 -12.63 -6.22
CA VAL A 11 17.44 -12.85 -6.00
C VAL A 11 17.13 -13.32 -4.57
N GLU A 12 17.92 -14.24 -4.02
CA GLU A 12 17.75 -14.77 -2.67
C GLU A 12 17.91 -13.66 -1.63
N ARG A 13 18.90 -12.78 -1.83
CA ARG A 13 19.11 -11.60 -0.97
C ARG A 13 17.94 -10.63 -1.04
N VAL A 14 17.44 -10.34 -2.25
CA VAL A 14 16.27 -9.46 -2.44
C VAL A 14 15.05 -10.03 -1.72
N SER A 15 14.74 -11.30 -1.95
CA SER A 15 13.61 -11.99 -1.30
C SER A 15 13.74 -12.01 0.23
N ARG A 16 14.95 -12.18 0.77
CA ARG A 16 15.22 -12.21 2.22
C ARG A 16 15.13 -10.84 2.90
N VAL A 17 15.72 -9.80 2.28
CA VAL A 17 15.80 -8.44 2.87
C VAL A 17 14.53 -7.65 2.61
N MET A 18 13.94 -7.78 1.42
CA MET A 18 12.73 -7.06 1.00
C MET A 18 11.47 -7.91 1.16
N GLY A 19 11.58 -9.05 1.85
CA GLY A 19 10.47 -9.93 2.21
C GLY A 19 9.53 -9.29 3.21
N VAL A 20 8.62 -8.43 2.74
CA VAL A 20 7.58 -7.78 3.57
C VAL A 20 6.51 -8.75 4.08
N GLU A 21 6.48 -10.00 3.59
CA GLU A 21 5.30 -10.88 3.67
C GLU A 21 5.50 -12.30 4.23
N ALA A 22 6.72 -12.84 4.34
CA ALA A 22 6.89 -14.30 4.56
C ALA A 22 7.40 -14.71 5.96
N THR A 23 8.19 -13.87 6.64
CA THR A 23 8.77 -14.16 7.96
C THR A 23 9.11 -12.86 8.66
N GLN A 24 8.97 -12.79 9.98
CA GLN A 24 9.52 -11.67 10.75
C GLN A 24 11.01 -11.57 10.41
N THR A 25 11.43 -10.48 9.75
CA THR A 25 12.80 -10.29 9.29
C THR A 25 13.75 -10.46 10.48
N ALA A 26 14.93 -11.07 10.34
CA ALA A 26 15.85 -11.16 11.48
C ALA A 26 16.19 -9.76 12.04
N ASP A 27 16.38 -9.64 13.36
CA ASP A 27 16.67 -8.36 14.02
C ASP A 27 17.88 -7.65 13.41
N SER A 28 18.90 -8.39 13.00
CA SER A 28 20.09 -7.84 12.34
C SER A 28 19.77 -7.14 11.02
N ILE A 29 18.89 -7.73 10.20
CA ILE A 29 18.45 -7.14 8.92
C ILE A 29 17.53 -5.94 9.20
N PHE A 30 16.61 -6.06 10.15
CA PHE A 30 15.76 -4.95 10.59
C PHE A 30 16.60 -3.73 10.98
N LEU A 31 17.64 -3.92 11.81
CA LEU A 31 18.54 -2.84 12.22
C LEU A 31 19.35 -2.25 11.05
N ALA A 32 19.71 -3.07 10.07
CA ALA A 32 20.47 -2.64 8.89
C ALA A 32 19.63 -1.81 7.91
N THR A 33 18.35 -2.15 7.75
CA THR A 33 17.42 -1.46 6.84
C THR A 33 16.61 -0.36 7.53
N HIS A 34 16.66 -0.28 8.85
CA HIS A 34 15.93 0.71 9.62
C HIS A 34 16.37 2.14 9.22
N HIS A 35 15.35 2.96 8.96
CA HIS A 35 15.43 4.39 8.77
C HIS A 35 14.34 5.04 9.64
N PRO A 36 14.60 6.18 10.30
CA PRO A 36 13.64 6.79 11.21
C PRO A 36 12.29 7.06 10.56
N ILE A 37 11.22 6.69 11.25
CA ILE A 37 9.85 6.93 10.80
C ILE A 37 9.42 8.34 11.17
N ALA A 38 8.95 9.08 10.17
CA ALA A 38 8.26 10.35 10.38
C ALA A 38 6.86 10.09 10.96
N MET A 39 6.47 10.85 11.97
CA MET A 39 5.17 10.70 12.63
C MET A 39 4.70 12.02 13.26
N TYR A 40 3.40 12.08 13.55
CA TYR A 40 2.80 13.18 14.30
C TYR A 40 2.45 12.74 15.72
N ARG A 41 2.79 13.56 16.71
CA ARG A 41 2.21 13.46 18.05
C ARG A 41 0.84 14.13 18.03
N GLN A 42 -0.15 13.49 18.62
CA GLN A 42 -1.51 13.99 18.78
C GLN A 42 -1.85 14.03 20.28
N GLU A 43 -2.31 15.20 20.73
CA GLU A 43 -2.91 15.36 22.06
C GLU A 43 -4.43 15.22 21.99
N LEU A 44 -5.05 14.68 23.04
CA LEU A 44 -6.47 14.29 23.03
C LEU A 44 -7.46 15.44 23.23
N ILE A 45 -6.98 16.61 23.61
CA ILE A 45 -7.84 17.69 24.09
C ILE A 45 -7.73 18.85 23.10
N GLU A 46 -8.73 18.90 22.21
CA GLU A 46 -9.12 20.06 21.41
C GLU A 46 -8.18 20.44 20.25
N VAL A 47 -8.63 20.04 19.06
CA VAL A 47 -7.97 20.16 17.73
C VAL A 47 -6.87 19.11 17.51
N PRO A 48 -6.88 18.35 16.39
CA PRO A 48 -5.76 17.50 16.03
C PRO A 48 -4.54 18.39 15.71
N SER A 49 -3.80 18.78 16.74
CA SER A 49 -2.48 19.36 16.58
C SER A 49 -1.60 18.25 16.01
N ARG A 50 -1.18 18.43 14.76
CA ARG A 50 -0.23 17.55 14.09
C ARG A 50 1.16 18.12 14.32
N VAL A 51 1.75 17.80 15.46
CA VAL A 51 3.11 18.23 15.78
C VAL A 51 4.09 17.17 15.26
N PRO A 52 5.06 17.52 14.38
CA PRO A 52 6.08 16.59 13.96
C PRO A 52 6.80 16.00 15.17
N TYR A 53 7.01 14.68 15.14
CA TYR A 53 7.51 13.93 16.28
C TYR A 53 8.50 12.86 15.82
N SER A 54 9.60 12.70 16.57
CA SER A 54 10.71 11.78 16.22
C SER A 54 10.70 10.53 17.09
N GLU A 55 11.32 9.46 16.60
CA GLU A 55 11.40 8.18 17.32
C GLU A 55 12.15 8.33 18.65
N GLU A 56 13.23 9.12 18.68
CA GLU A 56 14.00 9.38 19.91
C GLU A 56 13.16 10.15 20.95
N GLN A 57 12.35 11.11 20.50
CA GLN A 57 11.41 11.81 21.39
C GLN A 57 10.33 10.86 21.90
N PHE A 58 9.78 10.00 21.04
CA PHE A 58 8.83 8.97 21.44
C PHE A 58 9.42 8.09 22.54
N LEU A 59 10.61 7.53 22.33
CA LEU A 59 11.26 6.63 23.27
C LEU A 59 11.47 7.33 24.63
N LYS A 60 11.95 8.58 24.58
CA LYS A 60 12.19 9.39 25.78
C LYS A 60 10.90 9.66 26.54
N ASP A 61 9.86 10.15 25.88
CA ASP A 61 8.60 10.53 26.52
C ASP A 61 7.84 9.29 27.01
N PHE A 62 7.89 8.20 26.25
CA PHE A 62 7.32 6.90 26.64
C PHE A 62 7.94 6.37 27.94
N LEU A 63 9.27 6.46 28.09
CA LEU A 63 9.98 6.00 29.30
C LEU A 63 9.96 7.01 30.45
N ALA A 64 9.73 8.30 30.17
CA ALA A 64 9.71 9.36 31.19
C ALA A 64 8.52 9.22 32.16
N GLU A 65 7.39 8.68 31.70
CA GLU A 65 6.24 8.38 32.54
C GLU A 65 6.61 7.33 33.59
N LYS A 66 6.42 7.63 34.88
CA LYS A 66 6.94 6.78 35.96
C LYS A 66 6.09 5.54 36.23
N ASP A 67 4.78 5.70 36.24
CA ASP A 67 3.87 4.65 36.72
C ASP A 67 3.03 4.03 35.62
N PHE A 68 2.59 4.84 34.64
CA PHE A 68 1.64 4.41 33.63
C PHE A 68 1.82 5.18 32.33
N ALA A 69 1.99 4.47 31.22
CA ALA A 69 1.90 5.04 29.88
C ALA A 69 1.01 4.16 28.99
N PHE A 70 0.07 4.77 28.28
CA PHE A 70 -0.69 4.10 27.23
C PHE A 70 -0.65 4.96 25.97
N VAL A 71 0.03 4.45 24.95
CA VAL A 71 0.32 5.17 23.70
C VAL A 71 -0.16 4.35 22.50
N PRO A 72 -1.32 4.67 21.93
CA PRO A 72 -1.75 4.07 20.67
C PRO A 72 -0.95 4.66 19.51
N VAL A 73 -0.42 3.77 18.68
CA VAL A 73 0.30 4.04 17.43
C VAL A 73 -0.69 3.81 16.28
N LEU A 74 -1.17 4.89 15.70
CA LEU A 74 -2.25 4.94 14.72
C LEU A 74 -1.71 5.16 13.30
N GLY A 75 -2.46 4.69 12.32
CA GLY A 75 -2.13 4.86 10.90
C GLY A 75 -2.81 3.83 10.01
N SER A 76 -2.93 4.13 8.71
CA SER A 76 -3.42 3.20 7.69
C SER A 76 -2.51 1.97 7.52
N SER A 77 -2.99 0.93 6.84
CA SER A 77 -2.17 -0.25 6.50
C SER A 77 -0.90 0.16 5.73
N GLY A 78 0.22 -0.49 6.05
CA GLY A 78 1.50 -0.27 5.35
C GLY A 78 2.30 0.99 5.73
N THR A 79 1.85 1.80 6.70
CA THR A 79 2.55 3.04 7.13
C THR A 79 3.75 2.83 8.06
N GLY A 80 4.01 1.61 8.52
CA GLY A 80 5.16 1.31 9.40
C GLY A 80 4.85 1.19 10.89
N LYS A 81 3.58 1.06 11.30
CA LYS A 81 3.20 0.91 12.73
C LYS A 81 3.95 -0.21 13.45
N SER A 82 3.93 -1.42 12.88
CA SER A 82 4.63 -2.57 13.45
C SER A 82 6.14 -2.38 13.46
N HIS A 83 6.69 -1.64 12.47
CA HIS A 83 8.11 -1.29 12.42
C HIS A 83 8.50 -0.35 13.57
N LEU A 84 7.67 0.63 13.91
CA LEU A 84 7.89 1.51 15.06
C LEU A 84 7.85 0.73 16.38
N ILE A 85 6.86 -0.15 16.57
CA ILE A 85 6.77 -0.98 17.78
C ILE A 85 8.00 -1.90 17.91
N ARG A 86 8.44 -2.49 16.80
CA ARG A 86 9.65 -3.31 16.78
C ARG A 86 10.92 -2.51 17.09
N TRP A 87 11.00 -1.28 16.57
CA TRP A 87 12.08 -0.36 16.91
C TRP A 87 12.11 -0.05 18.40
N LEU A 88 10.96 0.17 19.04
CA LEU A 88 10.89 0.34 20.50
C LEU A 88 11.39 -0.90 21.23
N ALA A 89 10.99 -2.10 20.81
CA ALA A 89 11.46 -3.34 21.42
C ALA A 89 12.97 -3.52 21.31
N ALA A 90 13.57 -3.12 20.19
CA ALA A 90 15.02 -3.17 19.97
C ALA A 90 15.81 -2.12 20.78
N ASN A 91 15.18 -1.02 21.19
CA ASN A 91 15.84 0.06 21.93
C ASN A 91 15.47 0.12 23.43
N ILE A 92 14.52 -0.72 23.88
CA ILE A 92 14.15 -0.84 25.29
C ILE A 92 14.69 -2.18 25.81
N GLU A 93 15.75 -2.12 26.59
CA GLU A 93 16.36 -3.31 27.16
C GLU A 93 15.54 -3.88 28.33
N SER A 94 15.45 -5.22 28.39
CA SER A 94 14.98 -5.91 29.59
C SER A 94 16.07 -5.87 30.65
N THR A 95 15.71 -5.50 31.88
CA THR A 95 16.61 -5.41 33.03
C THR A 95 16.04 -6.18 34.21
N GLN A 96 16.78 -6.28 35.33
CA GLN A 96 16.26 -6.90 36.55
C GLN A 96 15.00 -6.21 37.10
N GLN A 97 14.77 -4.95 36.74
CA GLN A 97 13.63 -4.15 37.20
C GLN A 97 12.62 -3.86 36.08
N ARG A 98 12.88 -4.31 34.84
CA ARG A 98 12.03 -4.06 33.67
C ARG A 98 11.90 -5.32 32.83
N ARG A 99 10.67 -5.73 32.61
CA ARG A 99 10.33 -6.79 31.67
C ARG A 99 9.71 -6.20 30.41
N VAL A 100 10.32 -6.46 29.25
CA VAL A 100 9.79 -6.05 27.95
C VAL A 100 9.14 -7.25 27.26
N LEU A 101 7.88 -7.12 26.90
CA LEU A 101 7.11 -8.14 26.19
C LEU A 101 6.68 -7.60 24.82
N LEU A 102 7.26 -8.15 23.76
CA LEU A 102 6.87 -7.87 22.38
C LEU A 102 5.86 -8.92 21.92
N ILE A 103 4.70 -8.46 21.46
CA ILE A 103 3.70 -9.28 20.77
C ILE A 103 3.86 -9.01 19.28
N PRO A 104 4.47 -9.94 18.52
CA PRO A 104 4.78 -9.73 17.12
C PRO A 104 3.54 -9.78 16.23
N LYS A 105 3.65 -9.24 15.03
CA LYS A 105 2.59 -9.25 14.01
C LYS A 105 2.41 -10.63 13.37
N ILE A 106 3.50 -11.36 13.20
CA ILE A 106 3.57 -12.60 12.41
C ILE A 106 3.78 -13.79 13.34
N GLY A 107 3.11 -14.91 13.06
CA GLY A 107 3.38 -16.19 13.72
C GLY A 107 2.83 -16.33 15.13
N THR A 108 2.03 -15.37 15.62
CA THR A 108 1.36 -15.46 16.92
C THR A 108 -0.15 -15.43 16.76
N ASN A 109 -0.78 -16.56 17.11
CA ASN A 109 -2.21 -16.63 17.36
C ASN A 109 -2.53 -16.19 18.80
N LEU A 110 -3.81 -16.15 19.15
CA LEU A 110 -4.24 -15.68 20.46
C LEU A 110 -3.73 -16.55 21.62
N LYS A 111 -3.59 -17.86 21.41
CA LYS A 111 -2.98 -18.78 22.37
C LYS A 111 -1.49 -18.50 22.58
N ASP A 112 -0.75 -18.21 21.50
CA ASP A 112 0.67 -17.89 21.59
C ASP A 112 0.87 -16.59 22.39
N ILE A 113 0.00 -15.61 22.16
CA ILE A 113 0.01 -14.35 22.93
C ILE A 113 -0.17 -14.60 24.43
N ILE A 114 -1.16 -15.41 24.81
CA ILE A 114 -1.38 -15.74 26.23
C ILE A 114 -0.19 -16.52 26.79
N SER A 115 0.42 -17.39 25.99
CA SER A 115 1.61 -18.14 26.38
C SER A 115 2.82 -17.22 26.61
N LEU A 116 3.02 -16.20 25.76
CA LEU A 116 4.05 -15.17 25.90
C LEU A 116 3.86 -14.33 27.17
N ILE A 117 2.61 -13.97 27.50
CA ILE A 117 2.27 -13.27 28.76
C ILE A 117 2.62 -14.14 29.98
N LEU A 118 2.36 -15.44 29.89
CA LEU A 118 2.62 -16.41 30.96
C LEU A 118 4.10 -16.81 31.06
N GLU A 119 4.93 -16.54 30.06
CA GLU A 119 6.34 -16.93 30.07
C GLU A 119 7.05 -16.35 31.31
N GLY A 120 7.99 -17.06 31.93
CA GLY A 120 8.70 -16.58 33.12
C GLY A 120 7.87 -16.36 34.40
N MET A 121 6.54 -16.56 34.38
CA MET A 121 5.68 -16.45 35.57
C MET A 121 5.62 -17.79 36.32
N ALA A 122 5.88 -17.81 37.63
CA ALA A 122 5.85 -19.04 38.43
C ALA A 122 4.70 -19.01 39.46
N GLY A 123 4.02 -20.16 39.65
CA GLY A 123 2.97 -20.33 40.65
C GLY A 123 1.83 -21.23 40.20
N ALA A 124 1.17 -21.87 41.17
CA ALA A 124 0.09 -22.85 40.91
C ALA A 124 -1.08 -22.28 40.10
N THR A 125 -1.42 -20.99 40.28
CA THR A 125 -2.46 -20.32 39.49
C THR A 125 -2.07 -20.17 38.02
N PHE A 126 -0.82 -19.78 37.73
CA PHE A 126 -0.33 -19.67 36.35
C PHE A 126 -0.22 -21.04 35.67
N ASP A 127 0.12 -22.09 36.42
CA ASP A 127 0.13 -23.46 35.91
C ASP A 127 -1.28 -23.96 35.54
N GLU A 128 -2.30 -23.58 36.31
CA GLU A 128 -3.69 -23.86 35.97
C GLU A 128 -4.11 -23.18 34.66
N TYR A 129 -3.75 -21.89 34.48
CA TYR A 129 -3.99 -21.18 33.21
C TYR A 129 -3.30 -21.87 32.03
N ARG A 130 -2.04 -22.29 32.18
CA ARG A 130 -1.31 -23.05 31.15
C ARG A 130 -2.00 -24.36 30.82
N GLN A 131 -2.46 -25.11 31.83
CA GLN A 131 -3.16 -26.37 31.62
C GLN A 131 -4.50 -26.19 30.93
N ARG A 132 -5.30 -25.18 31.32
CA ARG A 132 -6.58 -24.85 30.69
C ARG A 132 -6.37 -24.45 29.22
N LEU A 133 -5.42 -23.57 28.95
CA LEU A 133 -5.06 -23.16 27.59
C LEU A 133 -4.64 -24.35 26.73
N ASN A 134 -3.75 -25.21 27.24
CA ASN A 134 -3.30 -26.39 26.52
C ASN A 134 -4.43 -27.40 26.27
N ARG A 135 -5.36 -27.61 27.22
CA ARG A 135 -6.51 -28.50 27.04
C ARG A 135 -7.49 -28.01 25.96
N ALA A 136 -7.77 -26.71 25.95
CA ALA A 136 -8.67 -26.09 24.97
C ALA A 136 -8.15 -26.22 23.53
N THR A 137 -6.82 -26.21 23.32
CA THR A 137 -6.23 -26.30 21.97
C THR A 137 -5.81 -27.71 21.56
N SER A 138 -5.34 -28.57 22.48
CA SER A 138 -4.79 -29.90 22.13
C SER A 138 -5.84 -30.95 21.77
N THR A 139 -7.12 -30.70 22.04
CA THR A 139 -8.21 -31.66 21.84
C THR A 139 -9.00 -31.45 20.55
N LEU A 140 -8.88 -30.28 19.92
CA LEU A 140 -9.66 -29.92 18.73
C LEU A 140 -8.80 -30.02 17.49
N THR A 141 -9.18 -30.89 16.55
CA THR A 141 -8.74 -30.78 15.17
C THR A 141 -9.26 -29.49 14.55
N GLU A 142 -8.62 -29.01 13.49
CA GLU A 142 -9.05 -27.81 12.78
C GLU A 142 -10.53 -27.88 12.34
N ALA A 143 -10.97 -29.04 11.82
CA ALA A 143 -12.36 -29.27 11.42
C ALA A 143 -13.33 -29.15 12.60
N GLN A 144 -12.98 -29.73 13.75
CA GLN A 144 -13.80 -29.62 14.97
C GLN A 144 -13.87 -28.18 15.48
N ALA A 145 -12.77 -27.43 15.38
CA ALA A 145 -12.75 -26.01 15.75
C ALA A 145 -13.64 -25.16 14.82
N ARG A 146 -13.69 -25.45 13.51
CA ARG A 146 -14.61 -24.79 12.57
C ARG A 146 -16.08 -25.06 12.93
N GLU A 147 -16.42 -26.31 13.22
CA GLU A 147 -17.77 -26.67 13.65
C GLU A 147 -18.15 -25.99 14.97
N GLN A 148 -17.23 -25.97 15.94
CA GLN A 148 -17.47 -25.34 17.23
C GLN A 148 -17.65 -23.84 17.09
N LEU A 149 -16.81 -23.15 16.32
CA LEU A 149 -16.95 -21.71 16.08
C LEU A 149 -18.29 -21.38 15.42
N LEU A 150 -18.70 -22.15 14.40
CA LEU A 150 -19.99 -21.97 13.75
C LEU A 150 -21.16 -22.19 14.72
N ASN A 151 -21.07 -23.19 15.60
CA ASN A 151 -22.09 -23.45 16.60
C ASN A 151 -22.19 -22.32 17.63
N GLN A 152 -21.06 -21.81 18.12
CA GLN A 152 -21.07 -20.67 19.05
C GLN A 152 -21.59 -19.39 18.39
N LEU A 153 -21.25 -19.17 17.12
CA LEU A 153 -21.79 -18.05 16.36
C LEU A 153 -23.31 -18.18 16.19
N ALA A 154 -23.81 -19.36 15.83
CA ALA A 154 -25.23 -19.63 15.69
C ALA A 154 -25.99 -19.43 17.01
N ALA A 155 -25.41 -19.84 18.13
CA ALA A 155 -25.96 -19.60 19.46
C ALA A 155 -25.98 -18.10 19.83
N ALA A 156 -24.91 -17.37 19.48
CA ALA A 156 -24.75 -15.95 19.81
C ALA A 156 -25.69 -15.05 19.00
N VAL A 157 -25.93 -15.35 17.72
CA VAL A 157 -26.83 -14.54 16.86
C VAL A 157 -28.31 -14.86 17.05
N GLY A 158 -28.62 -16.04 17.59
CA GLY A 158 -29.99 -16.52 17.76
C GLY A 158 -30.69 -15.94 18.99
N PRO A 159 -31.90 -16.43 19.32
CA PRO A 159 -32.72 -15.89 20.40
C PRO A 159 -32.11 -16.06 21.80
N ASN A 160 -31.09 -16.91 21.95
CA ASN A 160 -30.39 -17.15 23.21
C ASN A 160 -29.12 -16.30 23.38
N GLY A 161 -28.82 -15.42 22.42
CA GLY A 161 -27.69 -14.49 22.47
C GLY A 161 -27.78 -13.48 23.62
N ARG A 162 -26.63 -13.00 24.08
CA ARG A 162 -26.53 -11.96 25.13
C ARG A 162 -26.68 -10.57 24.52
N GLY A 163 -27.91 -10.05 24.49
CA GLY A 163 -28.20 -8.70 24.00
C GLY A 163 -29.42 -8.05 24.66
N ASP A 164 -29.38 -6.72 24.83
CA ASP A 164 -30.52 -5.93 25.31
C ASP A 164 -31.56 -5.79 24.18
N ARG A 165 -32.56 -6.67 24.18
CA ARG A 165 -33.61 -6.74 23.16
C ARG A 165 -34.45 -5.46 23.06
N THR A 166 -34.38 -4.57 24.06
CA THR A 166 -35.14 -3.32 24.10
C THR A 166 -34.59 -2.24 23.16
N LYS A 167 -33.40 -2.45 22.58
CA LYS A 167 -32.70 -1.48 21.71
C LYS A 167 -32.54 -1.97 20.26
N LEU A 168 -33.19 -3.05 19.88
CA LEU A 168 -33.09 -3.61 18.53
C LEU A 168 -33.99 -2.86 17.55
N SER A 169 -33.50 -2.65 16.33
CA SER A 169 -34.32 -2.21 15.19
C SER A 169 -35.26 -3.33 14.71
N GLU A 170 -36.29 -2.98 13.94
CA GLU A 170 -37.24 -3.96 13.37
C GLU A 170 -36.52 -5.03 12.52
N LEU A 171 -35.47 -4.65 11.79
CA LEU A 171 -34.65 -5.57 11.01
C LEU A 171 -33.82 -6.51 11.90
N GLU A 172 -33.26 -6.00 12.99
CA GLU A 172 -32.47 -6.84 13.92
C GLU A 172 -33.36 -7.84 14.67
N ASP A 173 -34.57 -7.44 15.04
CA ASP A 173 -35.53 -8.36 15.68
C ASP A 173 -35.94 -9.50 14.73
N TYR A 174 -36.11 -9.20 13.44
CA TYR A 174 -36.31 -10.22 12.40
C TYR A 174 -35.11 -11.17 12.29
N LEU A 175 -33.88 -10.65 12.31
CA LEU A 175 -32.65 -11.46 12.20
C LEU A 175 -32.44 -12.39 13.38
N VAL A 176 -32.76 -11.95 14.61
CA VAL A 176 -32.65 -12.76 15.84
C VAL A 176 -33.45 -14.07 15.75
N GLY A 177 -34.59 -14.05 15.05
CA GLY A 177 -35.46 -15.22 14.92
C GLY A 177 -35.19 -16.11 13.70
N THR A 178 -34.27 -15.72 12.81
CA THR A 178 -34.14 -16.34 11.48
C THR A 178 -32.72 -16.69 11.08
N VAL A 179 -31.70 -15.92 11.47
CA VAL A 179 -30.30 -16.14 11.03
C VAL A 179 -29.72 -17.45 11.55
N ASP A 180 -30.05 -17.82 12.79
CA ASP A 180 -29.58 -19.07 13.41
C ASP A 180 -30.02 -20.31 12.62
N SER A 181 -31.22 -20.27 12.04
CA SER A 181 -31.74 -21.35 11.18
C SER A 181 -30.85 -21.61 9.97
N LEU A 182 -30.18 -20.59 9.43
CA LEU A 182 -29.25 -20.72 8.30
C LEU A 182 -27.90 -21.32 8.75
N LEU A 183 -27.45 -21.03 9.97
CA LEU A 183 -26.15 -21.48 10.49
C LEU A 183 -26.20 -22.92 11.04
N TYR A 184 -27.35 -23.36 11.55
CA TYR A 184 -27.58 -24.72 12.01
C TYR A 184 -27.97 -25.70 10.89
N ASP A 185 -28.45 -25.20 9.75
CA ASP A 185 -28.93 -26.04 8.66
C ASP A 185 -27.81 -26.90 8.04
N PRO A 186 -27.95 -28.24 7.99
CA PRO A 186 -26.90 -29.12 7.49
C PRO A 186 -26.41 -28.80 6.07
N PHE A 187 -27.30 -28.33 5.20
CA PHE A 187 -26.97 -28.03 3.81
C PHE A 187 -26.16 -26.73 3.70
N PHE A 188 -26.53 -25.69 4.44
CA PHE A 188 -25.75 -24.43 4.45
C PHE A 188 -24.42 -24.55 5.18
N ARG A 189 -24.29 -25.49 6.14
CA ARG A 189 -23.01 -25.75 6.83
C ARG A 189 -21.89 -26.18 5.88
N GLU A 190 -22.20 -26.86 4.77
CA GLU A 190 -21.20 -27.19 3.75
C GLU A 190 -20.56 -25.93 3.16
N HIS A 191 -21.34 -24.86 2.94
CA HIS A 191 -20.82 -23.56 2.48
C HIS A 191 -20.01 -22.84 3.57
N TRP A 192 -20.49 -22.84 4.81
CA TRP A 192 -19.82 -22.13 5.91
C TRP A 192 -18.49 -22.76 6.33
N LEU A 193 -18.40 -24.10 6.27
CA LEU A 193 -17.24 -24.87 6.74
C LEU A 193 -16.21 -25.17 5.65
N LYS A 194 -16.41 -24.67 4.42
CA LYS A 194 -15.51 -24.88 3.28
C LYS A 194 -14.09 -24.40 3.52
N ASP A 195 -13.13 -25.04 2.87
CA ASP A 195 -11.75 -24.57 2.82
C ASP A 195 -11.66 -23.20 2.13
N GLY A 196 -10.70 -22.36 2.55
CA GLY A 196 -10.61 -20.95 2.17
C GLY A 196 -11.73 -20.01 2.66
N GLY A 197 -12.83 -20.51 3.24
CA GLY A 197 -13.95 -19.67 3.74
C GLY A 197 -13.64 -18.90 5.03
N ILE A 198 -14.47 -17.91 5.37
CA ILE A 198 -14.28 -17.03 6.54
C ILE A 198 -14.15 -17.77 7.89
N ILE A 199 -14.94 -18.82 8.14
CA ILE A 199 -14.87 -19.61 9.39
C ILE A 199 -13.53 -20.35 9.50
N HIS A 200 -13.09 -20.99 8.42
CA HIS A 200 -11.79 -21.64 8.36
C HIS A 200 -10.66 -20.64 8.60
N GLN A 201 -10.74 -19.51 7.92
CA GLN A 201 -9.84 -18.38 8.08
C GLN A 201 -9.77 -17.88 9.54
N LEU A 202 -10.91 -17.73 10.22
CA LEU A 202 -10.98 -17.34 11.63
C LEU A 202 -10.36 -18.39 12.55
N VAL A 203 -10.62 -19.68 12.32
CA VAL A 203 -10.03 -20.77 13.11
C VAL A 203 -8.52 -20.81 13.00
N ILE A 204 -7.97 -20.60 11.80
CA ILE A 204 -6.51 -20.46 11.61
C ILE A 204 -5.98 -19.30 12.45
N HIS A 205 -6.64 -18.14 12.41
CA HIS A 205 -6.22 -16.97 13.16
C HIS A 205 -6.24 -17.21 14.68
N ILE A 206 -7.21 -17.95 15.19
CA ILE A 206 -7.41 -18.20 16.63
C ILE A 206 -6.46 -19.28 17.15
N LEU A 207 -6.28 -20.38 16.41
CA LEU A 207 -5.61 -21.59 16.90
C LEU A 207 -4.25 -21.88 16.25
N GLY A 208 -3.90 -21.23 15.13
CA GLY A 208 -2.59 -21.32 14.48
C GLY A 208 -2.23 -22.65 13.81
N HIS A 209 -3.22 -23.40 13.30
CA HIS A 209 -3.02 -24.76 12.76
C HIS A 209 -2.27 -24.87 11.41
N ARG A 210 -1.64 -23.80 10.90
CA ARG A 210 -0.88 -23.85 9.63
C ARG A 210 0.59 -23.49 9.81
N ASP A 211 1.44 -24.25 9.11
CA ASP A 211 2.85 -23.90 8.82
C ASP A 211 2.97 -22.70 7.86
N THR A 212 1.86 -22.23 7.29
CA THR A 212 1.83 -21.04 6.41
C THR A 212 1.40 -19.81 7.18
N VAL A 213 2.29 -18.82 7.23
CA VAL A 213 2.06 -17.50 7.79
C VAL A 213 1.02 -16.74 6.94
N GLU A 214 -0.21 -16.59 7.43
CA GLU A 214 -1.20 -15.68 6.83
C GLU A 214 -1.15 -14.30 7.52
N ILE A 215 -0.77 -13.28 6.76
CA ILE A 215 -0.74 -11.89 7.21
C ILE A 215 -2.08 -11.25 6.87
N VAL A 216 -2.91 -11.06 7.89
CA VAL A 216 -4.10 -10.23 7.79
C VAL A 216 -3.88 -9.03 8.68
N GLU A 217 -3.89 -7.84 8.08
CA GLU A 217 -3.66 -6.56 8.77
C GLU A 217 -4.94 -5.94 9.33
N GLU A 218 -6.08 -6.56 9.06
CA GLU A 218 -7.40 -6.14 9.51
C GLU A 218 -8.10 -7.31 10.21
N ARG A 219 -9.13 -6.99 11.00
CA ARG A 219 -9.98 -8.01 11.59
C ARG A 219 -10.61 -8.87 10.51
N ARG A 220 -10.68 -10.18 10.73
CA ARG A 220 -11.43 -11.05 9.84
C ARG A 220 -12.90 -10.85 10.15
N GLN A 221 -13.63 -10.28 9.20
CA GLN A 221 -15.05 -9.99 9.30
C GLN A 221 -15.77 -10.66 8.13
N PHE A 222 -17.01 -11.06 8.35
CA PHE A 222 -17.90 -11.44 7.27
C PHE A 222 -18.07 -10.26 6.32
N SER A 223 -18.05 -10.56 5.03
CA SER A 223 -18.39 -9.68 3.93
C SER A 223 -19.63 -10.19 3.21
N LEU A 224 -20.13 -9.42 2.25
CA LEU A 224 -21.26 -9.86 1.41
C LEU A 224 -20.89 -11.11 0.57
N ASP A 225 -19.62 -11.25 0.20
CA ASP A 225 -19.12 -12.37 -0.60
C ASP A 225 -19.07 -13.70 0.20
N ASP A 226 -19.08 -13.62 1.53
CA ASP A 226 -19.12 -14.79 2.40
C ASP A 226 -20.52 -15.39 2.53
N LEU A 227 -21.56 -14.62 2.20
CA LEU A 227 -22.94 -15.10 2.24
C LEU A 227 -23.17 -16.17 1.15
N PRO A 228 -24.03 -17.18 1.41
CA PRO A 228 -24.31 -18.25 0.45
C PRO A 228 -25.20 -17.79 -0.74
N LEU A 229 -24.84 -16.74 -1.48
CA LEU A 229 -25.74 -16.12 -2.47
C LEU A 229 -26.00 -16.96 -3.74
N ASN A 230 -25.20 -18.00 -4.02
CA ASN A 230 -25.24 -18.79 -5.26
C ASN A 230 -25.48 -20.29 -5.01
N VAL A 231 -26.54 -20.63 -4.26
CA VAL A 231 -26.83 -22.03 -3.92
C VAL A 231 -27.88 -22.63 -4.86
N LEU A 232 -27.52 -23.71 -5.56
CA LEU A 232 -28.34 -24.31 -6.63
C LEU A 232 -29.42 -25.28 -6.11
N ASP A 233 -29.15 -26.00 -5.02
CA ASP A 233 -29.99 -27.11 -4.52
C ASP A 233 -30.82 -26.73 -3.27
N LEU A 234 -31.52 -25.59 -3.29
CA LEU A 234 -32.25 -25.05 -2.14
C LEU A 234 -33.28 -26.04 -1.52
N GLN A 235 -33.76 -27.03 -2.29
CA GLN A 235 -34.70 -28.05 -1.80
C GLN A 235 -34.12 -28.97 -0.71
N LYS A 236 -32.80 -29.01 -0.54
CA LYS A 236 -32.13 -29.79 0.51
C LYS A 236 -32.13 -29.08 1.88
N ALA A 237 -32.42 -27.78 1.92
CA ALA A 237 -32.46 -26.99 3.15
C ALA A 237 -33.80 -27.12 3.89
N GLY A 238 -33.77 -26.94 5.20
CA GLY A 238 -34.96 -26.88 6.05
C GLY A 238 -35.90 -25.71 5.70
N GLU A 239 -37.18 -25.83 6.02
CA GLU A 239 -38.22 -24.85 5.66
C GLU A 239 -37.89 -23.42 6.11
N ARG A 240 -37.54 -23.22 7.39
CA ARG A 240 -37.15 -21.91 7.93
C ARG A 240 -35.93 -21.31 7.23
N SER A 241 -34.93 -22.13 6.92
CA SER A 241 -33.70 -21.71 6.25
C SER A 241 -33.99 -21.30 4.80
N ARG A 242 -34.90 -22.01 4.10
CA ARG A 242 -35.35 -21.64 2.75
C ARG A 242 -36.13 -20.32 2.71
N GLU A 243 -36.99 -20.09 3.70
CA GLU A 243 -37.75 -18.83 3.83
C GLU A 243 -36.79 -17.64 4.03
N PHE A 244 -35.89 -17.75 5.01
CA PHE A 244 -34.90 -16.70 5.26
C PHE A 244 -33.96 -16.49 4.06
N TYR A 245 -33.49 -17.56 3.44
CA TYR A 245 -32.63 -17.50 2.26
C TYR A 245 -33.27 -16.75 1.09
N SER A 246 -34.57 -16.97 0.87
CA SER A 246 -35.34 -16.28 -0.18
C SER A 246 -35.39 -14.77 0.07
N CYS A 247 -35.54 -14.36 1.33
CA CYS A 247 -35.46 -12.95 1.73
C CYS A 247 -34.03 -12.39 1.57
N LEU A 248 -33.01 -13.18 1.90
CA LEU A 248 -31.60 -12.79 1.81
C LEU A 248 -31.16 -12.51 0.37
N ILE A 249 -31.50 -13.37 -0.60
CA ILE A 249 -31.18 -13.11 -2.02
C ILE A 249 -31.94 -11.90 -2.55
N GLY A 250 -33.20 -11.75 -2.17
CA GLY A 250 -34.10 -10.73 -2.73
C GLY A 250 -33.87 -9.31 -2.22
N ASN A 251 -33.05 -9.09 -1.18
CA ASN A 251 -32.95 -7.80 -0.51
C ASN A 251 -31.52 -7.47 -0.01
N GLU A 252 -30.86 -6.52 -0.68
CA GLU A 252 -29.51 -6.05 -0.30
C GLU A 252 -29.43 -5.47 1.13
N ASN A 253 -30.51 -4.87 1.66
CA ASN A 253 -30.51 -4.34 3.02
C ASN A 253 -30.47 -5.47 4.06
N ILE A 254 -31.15 -6.59 3.78
CA ILE A 254 -31.11 -7.78 4.65
C ILE A 254 -29.72 -8.42 4.59
N GLN A 255 -29.07 -8.44 3.41
CA GLN A 255 -27.70 -8.94 3.28
C GLN A 255 -26.72 -8.14 4.16
N LYS A 256 -26.73 -6.80 4.02
CA LYS A 256 -25.88 -5.91 4.83
C LYS A 256 -26.17 -6.07 6.32
N ALA A 257 -27.44 -6.05 6.71
CA ALA A 257 -27.83 -6.21 8.11
C ALA A 257 -27.43 -7.59 8.68
N THR A 258 -27.51 -8.65 7.88
CA THR A 258 -27.07 -10.01 8.28
C THR A 258 -25.57 -10.05 8.52
N VAL A 259 -24.77 -9.46 7.60
CA VAL A 259 -23.32 -9.35 7.76
C VAL A 259 -22.95 -8.57 9.01
N ASP A 260 -23.57 -7.41 9.23
CA ASP A 260 -23.34 -6.59 10.43
C ASP A 260 -23.72 -7.35 11.71
N TRP A 261 -24.82 -8.11 11.68
CA TRP A 261 -25.28 -8.91 12.81
C TRP A 261 -24.32 -10.07 13.15
N LEU A 262 -23.85 -10.80 12.13
CA LEU A 262 -22.83 -11.84 12.30
C LEU A 262 -21.55 -11.26 12.90
N ASN A 263 -21.06 -10.15 12.34
CA ASN A 263 -19.85 -9.48 12.80
C ASN A 263 -19.95 -8.96 14.24
N ARG A 264 -21.13 -8.48 14.66
CA ARG A 264 -21.36 -7.99 16.02
C ARG A 264 -21.26 -9.10 17.08
N HIS A 265 -21.64 -10.32 16.73
CA HIS A 265 -21.63 -11.48 17.65
C HIS A 265 -20.37 -12.36 17.48
N LEU A 266 -19.53 -12.04 16.50
CA LEU A 266 -18.34 -12.82 16.18
C LEU A 266 -17.36 -12.88 17.35
N ASP A 267 -17.07 -11.74 17.98
CA ASP A 267 -16.13 -11.69 19.11
C ASP A 267 -16.58 -12.57 20.28
N GLU A 268 -17.90 -12.61 20.55
CA GLU A 268 -18.46 -13.49 21.58
C GLU A 268 -18.29 -14.97 21.23
N ALA A 269 -18.55 -15.35 19.98
CA ALA A 269 -18.38 -16.72 19.52
C ALA A 269 -16.91 -17.18 19.63
N ILE A 270 -15.97 -16.32 19.23
CA ILE A 270 -14.53 -16.59 19.30
C ILE A 270 -14.08 -16.81 20.75
N ALA A 271 -14.50 -15.94 21.67
CA ALA A 271 -14.16 -16.06 23.09
C ALA A 271 -14.66 -17.40 23.69
N GLN A 272 -15.86 -17.85 23.30
CA GLN A 272 -16.42 -19.11 23.78
C GLN A 272 -15.66 -20.34 23.27
N VAL A 273 -15.14 -20.32 22.03
CA VAL A 273 -14.32 -21.42 21.48
C VAL A 273 -13.05 -21.64 22.30
N LEU A 274 -12.41 -20.55 22.75
CA LEU A 274 -11.18 -20.62 23.52
C LEU A 274 -11.36 -21.14 24.96
N SER A 275 -12.59 -21.32 25.43
CA SER A 275 -12.90 -21.74 26.81
C SER A 275 -12.21 -20.87 27.89
N LEU A 276 -11.86 -19.65 27.49
CA LEU A 276 -11.37 -18.57 28.33
C LEU A 276 -12.51 -17.56 28.40
N GLY A 277 -13.13 -17.43 29.57
CA GLY A 277 -14.15 -16.41 29.76
C GLY A 277 -13.54 -15.01 29.65
N ARG A 278 -14.37 -14.01 29.32
CA ARG A 278 -13.98 -12.58 29.31
C ARG A 278 -13.26 -12.17 30.61
N GLU A 279 -13.67 -12.73 31.74
CA GLU A 279 -13.06 -12.48 33.05
C GLU A 279 -11.69 -13.16 33.25
N ASP A 280 -11.41 -14.28 32.58
CA ASP A 280 -10.19 -15.06 32.79
C ASP A 280 -8.94 -14.30 32.36
N LEU A 281 -8.99 -13.59 31.22
CA LEU A 281 -7.86 -12.82 30.71
C LEU A 281 -7.59 -11.56 31.53
N GLN A 282 -8.65 -10.84 31.88
CA GLN A 282 -8.54 -9.67 32.73
C GLN A 282 -7.95 -10.05 34.09
N ARG A 283 -8.41 -11.17 34.65
CA ARG A 283 -7.86 -11.75 35.88
C ARG A 283 -6.42 -12.19 35.71
N LEU A 284 -6.08 -12.88 34.62
CA LEU A 284 -4.71 -13.30 34.32
C LEU A 284 -3.76 -12.09 34.26
N MET A 285 -4.09 -11.07 33.46
CA MET A 285 -3.28 -9.85 33.33
C MET A 285 -3.13 -9.14 34.67
N ARG A 286 -4.19 -9.08 35.47
CA ARG A 286 -4.14 -8.54 36.82
C ARG A 286 -3.21 -9.35 37.73
N GLU A 287 -3.33 -10.67 37.76
CA GLU A 287 -2.49 -11.55 38.59
C GLU A 287 -1.02 -11.50 38.20
N VAL A 288 -0.72 -11.40 36.89
CA VAL A 288 0.63 -11.17 36.36
C VAL A 288 1.18 -9.85 36.91
N ARG A 289 0.42 -8.76 36.78
CA ARG A 289 0.84 -7.44 37.26
C ARG A 289 0.96 -7.35 38.79
N GLU A 290 0.11 -8.04 39.54
CA GLU A 290 0.22 -8.15 41.01
C GLU A 290 1.51 -8.89 41.41
N THR A 291 1.92 -9.89 40.64
CA THR A 291 3.14 -10.66 40.90
C THR A 291 4.39 -9.83 40.59
N LEU A 292 4.43 -9.20 39.42
CA LEU A 292 5.52 -8.27 39.04
C LEU A 292 5.62 -7.08 40.02
N ALA A 293 4.50 -6.61 40.56
CA ALA A 293 4.50 -5.55 41.58
C ALA A 293 5.26 -5.96 42.85
N LYS A 294 5.09 -7.21 43.31
CA LYS A 294 5.80 -7.76 44.48
C LYS A 294 7.29 -7.86 44.22
N GLU A 295 7.67 -8.18 43.00
CA GLU A 295 9.06 -8.28 42.54
C GLU A 295 9.68 -6.91 42.22
N LYS A 296 8.89 -5.83 42.27
CA LYS A 296 9.30 -4.46 41.88
C LYS A 296 9.79 -4.38 40.43
N VAL A 297 9.18 -5.19 39.57
CA VAL A 297 9.46 -5.22 38.13
C VAL A 297 8.37 -4.45 37.40
N GLU A 298 8.75 -3.52 36.52
CA GLU A 298 7.84 -2.85 35.61
C GLU A 298 7.60 -3.69 34.34
N LEU A 299 6.40 -3.56 33.76
CA LEU A 299 6.02 -4.25 32.53
C LEU A 299 5.93 -3.27 31.36
N VAL A 300 6.75 -3.47 30.33
CA VAL A 300 6.65 -2.78 29.04
C VAL A 300 6.00 -3.73 28.04
N LEU A 301 4.77 -3.44 27.62
CA LEU A 301 4.00 -4.23 26.67
C LEU A 301 3.98 -3.55 25.30
N LEU A 302 4.55 -4.21 24.30
CA LEU A 302 4.69 -3.70 22.94
C LEU A 302 3.89 -4.59 22.00
N ILE A 303 2.88 -4.04 21.33
CA ILE A 303 1.96 -4.83 20.50
C ILE A 303 2.04 -4.33 19.06
N GLU A 304 2.57 -5.16 18.16
CA GLU A 304 2.79 -4.80 16.75
C GLU A 304 1.51 -4.73 15.92
N ASP A 305 0.45 -5.42 16.35
CA ASP A 305 -0.86 -5.43 15.71
C ASP A 305 -1.98 -5.80 16.69
N PHE A 306 -2.84 -4.84 17.03
CA PHE A 306 -3.94 -5.08 17.95
C PHE A 306 -5.04 -5.99 17.38
N ALA A 307 -5.17 -6.09 16.05
CA ALA A 307 -6.21 -6.91 15.43
C ALA A 307 -6.10 -8.40 15.82
N LYS A 308 -4.91 -8.85 16.25
CA LYS A 308 -4.65 -10.20 16.76
C LYS A 308 -5.42 -10.57 18.03
N PHE A 309 -5.91 -9.57 18.76
CA PHE A 309 -6.73 -9.77 19.94
C PHE A 309 -8.22 -9.89 19.62
N GLN A 310 -8.60 -10.06 18.34
CA GLN A 310 -10.00 -10.23 17.96
C GLN A 310 -10.68 -11.32 18.81
N GLY A 311 -11.85 -10.97 19.37
CA GLY A 311 -12.57 -11.79 20.35
C GLY A 311 -12.31 -11.46 21.82
N ILE A 312 -11.18 -10.84 22.18
CA ILE A 312 -10.83 -10.47 23.57
C ILE A 312 -10.19 -9.06 23.69
N ASP A 313 -10.28 -8.27 22.64
CA ASP A 313 -9.64 -6.96 22.50
C ASP A 313 -10.09 -5.98 23.57
N ARG A 314 -11.40 -5.95 23.86
CA ARG A 314 -11.94 -5.07 24.91
C ARG A 314 -11.37 -5.42 26.28
N GLU A 315 -11.31 -6.70 26.62
CA GLU A 315 -10.80 -7.20 27.89
C GLU A 315 -9.31 -6.91 28.04
N VAL A 316 -8.52 -7.09 26.97
CA VAL A 316 -7.10 -6.68 26.94
C VAL A 316 -6.97 -5.18 27.13
N LEU A 317 -7.76 -4.38 26.40
CA LEU A 317 -7.71 -2.93 26.51
C LEU A 317 -8.04 -2.48 27.94
N GLU A 318 -9.09 -3.03 28.55
CA GLU A 318 -9.45 -2.73 29.95
C GLU A 318 -8.35 -3.13 30.94
N ALA A 319 -7.71 -4.29 30.75
CA ALA A 319 -6.62 -4.79 31.60
C ALA A 319 -5.35 -3.93 31.48
N VAL A 320 -5.01 -3.52 30.26
CA VAL A 320 -3.88 -2.63 29.97
C VAL A 320 -4.11 -1.24 30.54
N LEU A 321 -5.35 -0.73 30.47
CA LEU A 321 -5.72 0.60 30.97
C LEU A 321 -5.91 0.68 32.50
N ALA A 322 -5.74 -0.44 33.23
CA ALA A 322 -5.84 -0.44 34.69
C ALA A 322 -4.61 0.26 35.32
N ARG A 323 -4.86 1.23 36.22
CA ARG A 323 -3.80 2.01 36.86
C ARG A 323 -3.12 1.24 38.01
N PRO A 324 -1.80 1.47 38.27
CA PRO A 324 -1.05 0.79 39.33
C PRO A 324 -1.64 0.91 40.75
N GLN A 325 -2.20 2.07 41.07
CA GLN A 325 -2.82 2.36 42.36
C GLN A 325 -4.30 2.67 42.16
N GLN A 326 -5.18 1.78 42.62
CA GLN A 326 -6.60 2.06 42.77
C GLN A 326 -6.99 1.90 44.24
N ALA A 327 -7.75 2.87 44.77
CA ALA A 327 -8.20 2.86 46.17
C ALA A 327 -8.95 1.55 46.48
N GLY A 328 -8.47 0.78 47.46
CA GLY A 328 -9.10 -0.47 47.89
C GLY A 328 -8.66 -1.75 47.14
N SER A 329 -7.66 -1.68 46.25
CA SER A 329 -7.12 -2.84 45.52
C SER A 329 -5.64 -3.11 45.82
N LYS A 330 -5.16 -4.31 45.52
CA LYS A 330 -3.72 -4.63 45.59
C LYS A 330 -2.94 -3.80 44.56
N SER A 331 -1.73 -3.37 44.93
CA SER A 331 -0.85 -2.63 44.02
C SER A 331 -0.52 -3.46 42.78
N LEU A 332 -0.73 -2.89 41.59
CA LEU A 332 -0.27 -3.44 40.32
C LEU A 332 1.10 -2.84 39.98
N CYS A 333 1.88 -3.52 39.13
CA CYS A 333 3.16 -3.00 38.68
C CYS A 333 2.97 -1.75 37.80
N ALA A 334 4.01 -0.93 37.73
CA ALA A 334 4.10 0.11 36.70
C ALA A 334 4.01 -0.57 35.33
N MET A 335 3.27 0.05 34.41
CA MET A 335 3.00 -0.53 33.10
C MET A 335 3.05 0.53 32.01
N ARG A 336 3.83 0.26 30.96
CA ARG A 336 3.89 1.11 29.76
C ARG A 336 3.49 0.28 28.56
N THR A 337 2.54 0.77 27.78
CA THR A 337 2.02 0.05 26.62
C THR A 337 2.06 0.91 25.38
N ALA A 338 2.71 0.40 24.34
CA ALA A 338 2.61 0.95 22.99
C ALA A 338 1.87 -0.07 22.10
N LEU A 339 0.81 0.41 21.44
CA LEU A 339 -0.12 -0.45 20.72
C LEU A 339 -0.29 0.02 19.27
N ALA A 340 0.16 -0.75 18.29
CA ALA A 340 -0.13 -0.49 16.90
C ALA A 340 -1.56 -0.92 16.53
N CYS A 341 -2.33 0.02 15.97
CA CYS A 341 -3.71 -0.18 15.58
C CYS A 341 -4.06 0.68 14.36
N THR A 342 -4.93 0.20 13.48
CA THR A 342 -5.49 1.05 12.42
C THR A 342 -6.37 2.15 13.02
N THR A 343 -6.30 3.36 12.47
CA THR A 343 -7.01 4.54 13.00
C THR A 343 -8.52 4.30 13.11
N GLY A 344 -9.16 3.77 12.06
CA GLY A 344 -10.61 3.52 12.06
C GLY A 344 -11.06 2.51 13.12
N TYR A 345 -10.29 1.44 13.34
CA TYR A 345 -10.60 0.45 14.37
C TYR A 345 -10.44 1.03 15.78
N PHE A 346 -9.34 1.76 16.03
CA PHE A 346 -9.15 2.42 17.32
C PHE A 346 -10.30 3.38 17.61
N ASP A 347 -10.76 4.11 16.59
CA ASP A 347 -11.88 5.04 16.69
C ASP A 347 -13.20 4.36 17.07
N GLY A 348 -13.46 3.16 16.54
CA GLY A 348 -14.62 2.34 16.93
C GLY A 348 -14.57 1.84 18.38
N LEU A 349 -13.38 1.66 18.94
CA LEU A 349 -13.14 1.25 20.32
C LEU A 349 -13.13 2.43 21.31
N ARG A 350 -13.20 3.68 20.84
CA ARG A 350 -13.14 4.90 21.66
C ARG A 350 -14.39 5.06 22.53
N LEU A 351 -14.46 4.28 23.61
CA LEU A 351 -15.26 4.62 24.77
C LEU A 351 -14.64 5.88 25.42
N ASP A 352 -15.46 6.80 25.94
CA ASP A 352 -14.97 8.02 26.59
C ASP A 352 -14.00 7.74 27.75
N THR A 353 -14.14 6.57 28.37
CA THR A 353 -13.24 6.05 29.41
C THR A 353 -11.83 5.73 28.91
N VAL A 354 -11.67 5.32 27.65
CA VAL A 354 -10.36 5.04 27.03
C VAL A 354 -9.66 6.34 26.72
N LYS A 355 -10.37 7.33 26.15
CA LYS A 355 -9.82 8.64 25.80
C LYS A 355 -9.15 9.33 26.99
N GLN A 356 -9.79 9.28 28.16
CA GLN A 356 -9.27 9.88 29.40
C GLN A 356 -8.02 9.20 29.96
N ARG A 357 -7.65 8.01 29.46
CA ARG A 357 -6.52 7.21 29.95
C ARG A 357 -5.37 7.13 28.97
N ILE A 358 -5.52 7.62 27.74
CA ILE A 358 -4.42 7.71 26.80
C ILE A 358 -3.47 8.81 27.26
N THR A 359 -2.17 8.51 27.33
CA THR A 359 -1.15 9.49 27.72
C THR A 359 -0.91 10.49 26.59
N PHE A 360 -0.66 9.97 25.39
CA PHE A 360 -0.63 10.68 24.11
C PHE A 360 -0.79 9.64 23.00
N SER A 361 -1.14 10.07 21.78
CA SER A 361 -1.20 9.17 20.63
C SER A 361 -0.22 9.62 19.55
N VAL A 362 0.16 8.67 18.70
CA VAL A 362 1.07 8.91 17.59
C VAL A 362 0.44 8.45 16.31
N ASN A 363 0.59 9.22 15.24
CA ASN A 363 -0.04 8.97 13.96
C ASN A 363 1.00 8.96 12.83
N LEU A 364 1.03 7.86 12.08
CA LEU A 364 1.98 7.60 10.99
C LEU A 364 1.41 7.96 9.61
N ASP A 365 0.17 8.44 9.51
CA ASP A 365 -0.39 8.97 8.26
C ASP A 365 0.20 10.36 7.97
N VAL A 366 1.40 10.38 7.40
CA VAL A 366 2.24 11.58 7.17
C VAL A 366 1.99 12.30 5.84
N GLY A 367 0.82 12.09 5.22
CA GLY A 367 0.47 12.70 3.92
C GLY A 367 1.27 12.18 2.73
N THR A 368 1.09 12.81 1.56
CA THR A 368 1.76 12.44 0.30
C THR A 368 3.14 13.07 0.19
N VAL A 369 4.16 12.26 -0.13
CA VAL A 369 5.56 12.68 -0.28
C VAL A 369 5.68 13.96 -1.11
N GLY A 370 6.50 14.90 -0.64
CA GLY A 370 6.82 16.13 -1.38
C GLY A 370 5.73 17.21 -1.40
N LYS A 371 4.52 16.95 -0.87
CA LYS A 371 3.48 17.98 -0.68
C LYS A 371 3.71 18.77 0.61
N GLN A 372 3.24 20.01 0.64
CA GLN A 372 3.44 20.98 1.76
C GLN A 372 3.02 20.47 3.14
N GLN A 373 2.15 19.45 3.21
CA GLN A 373 1.64 18.86 4.45
C GLN A 373 2.33 17.53 4.82
N SER A 374 3.33 17.07 4.06
CA SER A 374 4.01 15.81 4.34
C SER A 374 5.26 16.00 5.19
N LEU A 375 5.50 15.05 6.11
CA LEU A 375 6.74 14.98 6.87
C LEU A 375 7.86 14.24 6.12
N VAL A 376 7.53 13.57 5.01
CA VAL A 376 8.48 12.78 4.24
C VAL A 376 8.77 13.49 2.92
N ASN A 377 10.04 13.77 2.70
CA ASN A 377 10.55 14.36 1.47
C ASN A 377 11.34 13.31 0.67
N TYR A 378 11.69 13.64 -0.58
CA TYR A 378 12.42 12.72 -1.45
C TYR A 378 13.85 12.42 -1.00
N ALA A 379 14.48 13.28 -0.19
CA ALA A 379 15.78 12.96 0.40
C ALA A 379 15.66 11.85 1.47
N ASP A 380 14.58 11.83 2.23
CA ASP A 380 14.28 10.74 3.18
C ASP A 380 14.06 9.41 2.42
N ILE A 381 13.28 9.45 1.34
CA ILE A 381 13.08 8.29 0.44
C ILE A 381 14.41 7.79 -0.10
N LYS A 382 15.28 8.69 -0.55
CA LYS A 382 16.60 8.35 -1.07
C LYS A 382 17.45 7.63 -0.02
N GLN A 383 17.51 8.13 1.22
CA GLN A 383 18.25 7.49 2.30
C GLN A 383 17.65 6.13 2.70
N PHE A 384 16.31 6.05 2.76
CA PHE A 384 15.57 4.82 3.01
C PHE A 384 15.92 3.75 1.98
N VAL A 385 15.80 4.06 0.69
CA VAL A 385 16.10 3.14 -0.42
C VAL A 385 17.56 2.70 -0.41
N ALA A 386 18.48 3.65 -0.21
CA ALA A 386 19.92 3.39 -0.15
C ALA A 386 20.30 2.35 0.90
N ARG A 387 19.65 2.36 2.08
CA ARG A 387 19.86 1.37 3.15
C ARG A 387 19.38 -0.03 2.76
N TYR A 388 18.21 -0.13 2.16
CA TYR A 388 17.69 -1.40 1.64
C TYR A 388 18.58 -1.98 0.54
N LEU A 389 19.04 -1.14 -0.39
CA LEU A 389 19.96 -1.56 -1.44
C LEU A 389 21.30 -2.02 -0.87
N ASN A 390 21.86 -1.32 0.13
CA ASN A 390 23.10 -1.75 0.79
C ASN A 390 22.92 -3.10 1.50
N ALA A 391 21.82 -3.28 2.24
CA ALA A 391 21.54 -4.53 2.94
C ALA A 391 21.41 -5.71 1.98
N VAL A 392 20.78 -5.52 0.81
CA VAL A 392 20.69 -6.55 -0.24
C VAL A 392 22.06 -6.95 -0.79
N ARG A 393 22.98 -6.00 -0.95
CA ARG A 393 24.32 -6.22 -1.53
C ARG A 393 25.32 -6.88 -0.57
N LEU A 394 25.10 -6.76 0.74
CA LEU A 394 25.96 -7.37 1.76
C LEU A 394 25.59 -8.83 2.01
N GLU A 395 26.55 -9.63 2.47
CA GLU A 395 26.30 -10.97 2.99
C GLU A 395 25.63 -10.92 4.38
N ASP A 396 24.81 -11.93 4.69
CA ASP A 396 24.12 -12.02 5.98
C ASP A 396 25.08 -12.03 7.18
N LYS A 397 26.22 -12.70 7.03
CA LYS A 397 27.21 -12.81 8.10
C LYS A 397 27.76 -11.44 8.50
N ILE A 398 28.03 -10.57 7.52
CA ILE A 398 28.52 -9.21 7.76
C ILE A 398 27.48 -8.41 8.57
N ILE A 399 26.21 -8.49 8.19
CA ILE A 399 25.11 -7.79 8.87
C ILE A 399 24.92 -8.33 10.30
N GLN A 400 25.00 -9.64 10.49
CA GLN A 400 24.87 -10.26 11.81
C GLN A 400 26.02 -9.91 12.74
N ASP A 401 27.26 -9.93 12.24
CA ASP A 401 28.44 -9.60 13.04
C ASP A 401 28.44 -8.11 13.43
N TRP A 402 28.03 -7.22 12.51
CA TRP A 402 27.79 -5.80 12.81
C TRP A 402 26.69 -5.60 13.87
N ALA A 403 25.56 -6.29 13.75
CA ALA A 403 24.47 -6.18 14.71
C ALA A 403 24.88 -6.65 16.11
N LYS A 404 25.69 -7.72 16.21
CA LYS A 404 26.24 -8.19 17.49
C LYS A 404 27.22 -7.20 18.09
N SER A 405 28.11 -6.59 17.29
CA SER A 405 29.06 -5.61 17.81
C SER A 405 28.39 -4.38 18.40
N ARG A 406 27.24 -3.97 17.84
CA ARG A 406 26.44 -2.83 18.32
C ARG A 406 25.86 -3.02 19.72
N ASN A 407 25.65 -4.28 20.15
CA ASN A 407 25.13 -4.60 21.49
C ASN A 407 26.23 -4.60 22.56
N ASN A 408 27.50 -4.48 22.20
CA ASN A 408 28.60 -4.36 23.15
C ASN A 408 28.85 -2.88 23.47
N GLU A 409 28.75 -2.52 24.76
CA GLU A 409 28.77 -1.14 25.30
C GLU A 409 29.99 -0.30 24.93
N ASP A 410 31.09 -0.92 24.47
CA ASP A 410 32.37 -0.26 24.14
C ASP A 410 32.55 0.13 22.66
N SER A 411 31.57 -0.12 21.79
CA SER A 411 31.67 0.32 20.39
C SER A 411 30.94 1.66 20.17
N ASP A 412 31.68 2.69 19.75
CA ASP A 412 31.10 3.82 19.02
C ASP A 412 30.11 3.25 18.00
N LYS A 413 28.86 3.74 17.96
CA LYS A 413 27.76 3.25 17.11
C LYS A 413 28.22 3.11 15.64
N ALA A 414 28.87 2.00 15.32
CA ALA A 414 29.56 1.84 14.06
C ALA A 414 28.50 1.77 12.97
N THR A 415 28.63 2.59 11.94
CA THR A 415 27.75 2.52 10.78
C THR A 415 28.02 1.21 10.03
N LEU A 416 26.96 0.58 9.51
CA LEU A 416 27.12 -0.61 8.67
C LEU A 416 28.00 -0.26 7.47
N SER A 417 28.95 -1.13 7.13
CA SER A 417 29.84 -0.90 5.99
C SER A 417 29.06 -0.80 4.68
N SER A 418 29.53 0.04 3.77
CA SER A 418 28.98 0.13 2.42
C SER A 418 29.52 -1.00 1.55
N ALA A 419 28.63 -1.82 0.99
CA ALA A 419 28.98 -2.82 -0.02
C ALA A 419 29.63 -2.18 -1.26
N CYS A 420 29.37 -0.90 -1.51
CA CYS A 420 29.95 -0.17 -2.64
C CYS A 420 31.45 0.11 -2.45
N ASN A 421 32.01 -0.01 -1.23
CA ASN A 421 33.41 0.30 -0.98
C ASN A 421 34.38 -0.66 -1.67
N GLU A 422 33.98 -1.93 -1.85
CA GLU A 422 34.78 -2.95 -2.54
C GLU A 422 34.39 -3.09 -4.02
N CYS A 423 33.45 -2.26 -4.51
CA CYS A 423 32.95 -2.32 -5.87
C CYS A 423 33.77 -1.47 -6.84
N GLU A 424 34.30 -2.09 -7.90
CA GLU A 424 35.09 -1.40 -8.93
C GLU A 424 34.28 -0.35 -9.74
N HIS A 425 32.96 -0.50 -9.79
CA HIS A 425 32.06 0.40 -10.51
C HIS A 425 31.51 1.55 -9.66
N LYS A 426 31.97 1.70 -8.40
CA LYS A 426 31.45 2.72 -7.46
C LYS A 426 31.39 4.12 -8.06
N LEU A 427 32.47 4.60 -8.67
CA LEU A 427 32.56 5.95 -9.21
C LEU A 427 31.54 6.19 -10.34
N ALA A 428 31.48 5.27 -11.31
CA ALA A 428 30.54 5.31 -12.43
C ALA A 428 29.08 5.21 -11.95
N CYS A 429 28.81 4.27 -11.04
CA CYS A 429 27.51 4.06 -10.42
C CYS A 429 27.01 5.32 -9.71
N HIS A 430 27.86 5.94 -8.87
CA HIS A 430 27.46 7.11 -8.08
C HIS A 430 27.28 8.36 -8.95
N ALA A 431 28.07 8.50 -10.03
CA ALA A 431 27.92 9.59 -10.99
C ALA A 431 26.61 9.46 -11.80
N GLY A 432 26.28 8.26 -12.29
CA GLY A 432 25.07 8.04 -13.09
C GLY A 432 23.78 8.01 -12.26
N PHE A 433 23.77 7.21 -11.20
CA PHE A 433 22.56 6.86 -10.45
C PHE A 433 22.42 7.63 -9.13
N GLY A 434 23.50 8.23 -8.63
CA GLY A 434 23.54 8.90 -7.33
C GLY A 434 23.78 7.95 -6.16
N GLU A 435 24.03 8.53 -4.99
CA GLU A 435 24.26 7.82 -3.71
C GLU A 435 23.62 8.55 -2.52
N ALA A 436 23.34 7.83 -1.44
CA ALA A 436 23.08 8.38 -0.11
C ALA A 436 23.87 7.60 0.95
N ASP A 437 24.48 8.31 1.90
CA ASP A 437 25.33 7.75 2.96
C ASP A 437 26.46 6.82 2.44
N GLY A 438 26.96 7.05 1.22
CA GLY A 438 27.96 6.20 0.58
C GLY A 438 27.41 4.91 -0.05
N PHE A 439 26.08 4.74 -0.11
CA PHE A 439 25.40 3.62 -0.77
C PHE A 439 24.81 4.07 -2.12
N GLY A 440 25.20 3.41 -3.21
CA GLY A 440 24.71 3.73 -4.56
C GLY A 440 23.24 3.35 -4.79
N LEU A 441 22.53 4.12 -5.62
CA LEU A 441 21.10 3.90 -5.91
C LEU A 441 20.80 2.96 -7.08
N TYR A 442 21.83 2.50 -7.81
CA TYR A 442 21.68 1.60 -8.95
C TYR A 442 20.77 0.39 -8.65
N PRO A 443 19.77 0.08 -9.49
CA PRO A 443 19.52 0.62 -10.84
C PRO A 443 18.64 1.88 -10.92
N PHE A 444 18.32 2.52 -9.79
CA PHE A 444 17.45 3.69 -9.76
C PHE A 444 18.22 5.02 -9.78
N THR A 445 17.58 6.08 -10.28
CA THR A 445 17.96 7.48 -10.02
C THR A 445 16.97 8.09 -9.01
N PRO A 446 17.28 9.24 -8.38
CA PRO A 446 16.32 9.97 -7.55
C PRO A 446 15.01 10.26 -8.29
N GLU A 447 15.09 10.66 -9.56
CA GLU A 447 13.95 10.91 -10.43
C GLU A 447 13.18 9.62 -10.71
N ALA A 448 13.86 8.49 -10.94
CA ALA A 448 13.21 7.21 -11.14
C ALA A 448 12.40 6.76 -9.93
N LEU A 449 12.97 6.92 -8.73
CA LEU A 449 12.29 6.60 -7.48
C LEU A 449 11.04 7.47 -7.30
N GLU A 450 11.12 8.76 -7.60
CA GLU A 450 9.97 9.67 -7.55
C GLU A 450 8.87 9.26 -8.54
N GLN A 451 9.22 9.01 -9.81
CA GLN A 451 8.28 8.62 -10.84
C GLN A 451 7.60 7.29 -10.50
N MET A 452 8.37 6.25 -10.19
CA MET A 452 7.83 4.93 -9.86
C MET A 452 6.96 4.98 -8.59
N LEU A 453 7.42 5.66 -7.53
CA LEU A 453 6.68 5.78 -6.28
C LEU A 453 5.36 6.53 -6.46
N SER A 454 5.34 7.64 -7.20
CA SER A 454 4.12 8.42 -7.41
C SER A 454 3.01 7.64 -8.13
N ARG A 455 3.38 6.65 -8.96
CA ARG A 455 2.44 5.78 -9.69
C ARG A 455 1.83 4.69 -8.81
N VAL A 456 2.61 4.07 -7.92
CA VAL A 456 2.13 2.99 -7.04
C VAL A 456 1.62 3.47 -5.69
N ASN A 457 2.01 4.68 -5.27
CA ASN A 457 1.71 5.24 -3.96
C ASN A 457 1.19 6.70 -4.08
N PRO A 458 0.07 6.94 -4.79
CA PRO A 458 -0.40 8.29 -5.10
C PRO A 458 -0.97 9.07 -3.91
N GLU A 459 -1.30 8.36 -2.82
CA GLU A 459 -1.95 8.92 -1.63
C GLU A 459 -0.96 9.19 -0.50
N THR A 460 -1.29 8.83 0.74
CA THR A 460 -0.39 8.91 1.89
C THR A 460 0.77 7.94 1.72
N PHE A 461 1.98 8.40 2.03
CA PHE A 461 3.19 7.59 1.90
C PHE A 461 3.10 6.30 2.72
N LYS A 462 3.18 5.16 2.02
CA LYS A 462 3.25 3.82 2.59
C LYS A 462 4.59 3.14 2.26
N PRO A 463 5.56 3.07 3.20
CA PRO A 463 6.85 2.43 2.99
C PRO A 463 6.75 0.99 2.45
N ARG A 464 5.73 0.23 2.86
CA ARG A 464 5.52 -1.15 2.40
C ARG A 464 5.37 -1.24 0.87
N ILE A 465 4.65 -0.30 0.27
CA ILE A 465 4.46 -0.24 -1.19
C ILE A 465 5.78 0.10 -1.89
N LEU A 466 6.57 1.04 -1.34
CA LEU A 466 7.90 1.35 -1.88
C LEU A 466 8.80 0.10 -1.89
N ILE A 467 8.86 -0.65 -0.79
CA ILE A 467 9.67 -1.88 -0.73
C ILE A 467 9.15 -2.94 -1.70
N LYS A 468 7.85 -3.24 -1.68
CA LYS A 468 7.26 -4.35 -2.44
C LYS A 468 7.16 -4.05 -3.94
N ASP A 469 6.49 -2.96 -4.27
CA ASP A 469 6.03 -2.67 -5.62
C ASP A 469 7.07 -1.88 -6.44
N VAL A 470 8.00 -1.18 -5.78
CA VAL A 470 9.10 -0.48 -6.47
C VAL A 470 10.39 -1.28 -6.36
N LEU A 471 10.94 -1.44 -5.16
CA LEU A 471 12.30 -1.98 -4.98
C LEU A 471 12.36 -3.47 -5.31
N LYS A 472 11.61 -4.30 -4.57
CA LYS A 472 11.65 -5.76 -4.70
C LYS A 472 11.30 -6.16 -6.12
N TRP A 473 10.16 -5.66 -6.63
CA TRP A 473 9.70 -6.01 -7.97
C TRP A 473 10.73 -5.65 -9.06
N THR A 474 11.29 -4.44 -9.03
CA THR A 474 12.31 -4.05 -10.03
C THR A 474 13.57 -4.91 -9.89
N LEU A 475 14.07 -5.14 -8.68
CA LEU A 475 15.32 -5.89 -8.48
C LEU A 475 15.19 -7.38 -8.83
N GLU A 476 14.05 -8.02 -8.56
CA GLU A 476 13.81 -9.42 -8.91
C GLU A 476 13.66 -9.61 -10.43
N ASN A 477 12.98 -8.69 -11.10
CA ASN A 477 12.68 -8.83 -12.54
C ASN A 477 13.76 -8.24 -13.46
N SER A 478 14.71 -7.46 -12.94
CA SER A 478 15.74 -6.80 -13.77
C SER A 478 17.02 -7.60 -13.97
N ILE A 479 17.28 -8.66 -13.20
CA ILE A 479 18.59 -9.36 -13.22
C ILE A 479 18.88 -9.96 -14.59
N SER A 480 17.94 -10.73 -15.14
CA SER A 480 18.09 -11.33 -16.47
C SER A 480 18.25 -10.25 -17.53
N ASP A 481 17.38 -9.23 -17.52
CA ASP A 481 17.38 -8.17 -18.53
C ASP A 481 18.68 -7.35 -18.49
N LEU A 482 19.24 -7.09 -17.31
CA LEU A 482 20.52 -6.39 -17.17
C LEU A 482 21.69 -7.23 -17.69
N GLN A 483 21.71 -8.53 -17.39
CA GLN A 483 22.79 -9.43 -17.84
C GLN A 483 22.80 -9.63 -19.36
N HIS A 484 21.63 -9.66 -19.99
CA HIS A 484 21.52 -9.78 -21.46
C HIS A 484 21.66 -8.44 -22.18
N GLY A 485 21.43 -7.31 -21.49
CA GLY A 485 21.43 -5.97 -22.08
C GLY A 485 20.09 -5.61 -22.72
N ASP A 486 19.00 -6.15 -22.19
CA ASP A 486 17.62 -5.89 -22.61
C ASP A 486 16.88 -4.91 -21.66
N PHE A 487 17.49 -4.55 -20.53
CA PHE A 487 16.93 -3.61 -19.55
C PHE A 487 16.92 -2.15 -20.05
N PRO A 488 15.91 -1.32 -19.76
CA PRO A 488 14.67 -1.65 -19.05
C PRO A 488 13.63 -2.26 -19.98
N ALA A 489 13.04 -3.38 -19.57
CA ALA A 489 12.06 -4.12 -20.36
C ALA A 489 10.67 -3.50 -20.34
N ILE A 490 9.83 -3.89 -21.32
CA ILE A 490 8.43 -3.44 -21.43
C ILE A 490 7.60 -3.87 -20.23
N SER A 491 7.85 -5.06 -19.69
CA SER A 491 7.21 -5.56 -18.46
C SER A 491 7.39 -4.59 -17.29
N LEU A 492 8.56 -3.94 -17.20
CA LEU A 492 8.86 -2.91 -16.20
C LEU A 492 7.87 -1.76 -16.28
N ARG A 493 7.62 -1.27 -17.50
CA ARG A 493 6.65 -0.21 -17.77
C ARG A 493 5.24 -0.64 -17.40
N GLU A 494 4.82 -1.84 -17.82
CA GLU A 494 3.46 -2.36 -17.59
C GLU A 494 3.12 -2.47 -16.10
N HIS A 495 4.08 -2.87 -15.25
CA HIS A 495 3.89 -2.94 -13.80
C HIS A 495 3.64 -1.58 -13.15
N PHE A 496 4.40 -0.55 -13.56
CA PHE A 496 4.21 0.81 -13.06
C PHE A 496 3.04 1.56 -13.72
N GLY A 497 2.29 0.90 -14.61
CA GLY A 497 1.08 1.41 -15.22
C GLY A 497 1.32 2.13 -16.54
N LYS A 498 0.56 3.18 -16.78
CA LYS A 498 0.48 3.82 -18.11
C LYS A 498 1.67 4.74 -18.37
N MET A 499 2.10 4.77 -19.64
CA MET A 499 3.15 5.66 -20.11
C MET A 499 2.71 7.12 -20.04
N ARG A 500 3.64 8.04 -19.76
CA ARG A 500 3.40 9.49 -19.77
C ARG A 500 3.82 10.18 -21.06
N LEU A 501 4.73 9.58 -21.82
CA LEU A 501 5.31 10.19 -23.01
C LEU A 501 4.23 10.52 -24.04
N SER A 502 4.31 11.71 -24.65
CA SER A 502 3.38 12.12 -25.70
C SER A 502 3.56 11.29 -26.97
N ALA A 503 2.51 11.25 -27.79
CA ALA A 503 2.53 10.55 -29.07
C ALA A 503 3.69 11.03 -29.97
N MET A 504 3.97 12.34 -29.93
CA MET A 504 5.05 12.97 -30.69
C MET A 504 6.45 12.49 -30.24
N VAL A 505 6.71 12.44 -28.93
CA VAL A 505 8.00 11.96 -28.40
C VAL A 505 8.19 10.47 -28.71
N GLN A 506 7.13 9.68 -28.61
CA GLN A 506 7.18 8.27 -28.99
C GLN A 506 7.55 8.09 -30.47
N ALA A 507 7.03 8.95 -31.36
CA ALA A 507 7.38 8.96 -32.78
C ALA A 507 8.85 9.35 -33.01
N ASP A 508 9.35 10.38 -32.31
CA ASP A 508 10.75 10.80 -32.40
C ASP A 508 11.72 9.69 -31.97
N ILE A 509 11.40 9.00 -30.87
CA ILE A 509 12.19 7.87 -30.36
C ILE A 509 12.26 6.77 -31.42
N LYS A 510 11.12 6.39 -32.00
CA LYS A 510 11.06 5.34 -33.03
C LYS A 510 11.82 5.74 -34.29
N ALA A 511 11.78 7.01 -34.66
CA ALA A 511 12.50 7.52 -35.83
C ALA A 511 14.03 7.49 -35.63
N LYS A 512 14.52 7.83 -34.44
CA LYS A 512 15.97 7.88 -34.15
C LYS A 512 16.58 6.55 -33.73
N ASP A 513 15.81 5.68 -33.09
CA ASP A 513 16.31 4.43 -32.51
C ASP A 513 15.34 3.27 -32.74
N GLN A 514 15.31 2.75 -33.97
CA GLN A 514 14.40 1.68 -34.35
C GLN A 514 14.66 0.37 -33.59
N GLN A 515 15.88 0.13 -33.13
CA GLN A 515 16.26 -1.13 -32.49
C GLN A 515 15.92 -1.14 -31.00
N ASN A 516 16.12 -0.03 -30.28
CA ASN A 516 15.88 0.04 -28.83
C ASN A 516 14.69 0.94 -28.46
N TYR A 517 13.77 1.22 -29.41
CA TYR A 517 12.69 2.18 -29.19
C TYR A 517 11.86 1.88 -27.93
N ASP A 518 11.47 0.62 -27.70
CA ASP A 518 10.69 0.20 -26.53
C ASP A 518 11.45 0.42 -25.22
N ARG A 519 12.73 0.01 -25.18
CA ARG A 519 13.61 0.18 -24.02
C ARG A 519 13.84 1.66 -23.71
N ARG A 520 14.03 2.48 -24.75
CA ARG A 520 14.23 3.92 -24.63
C ARG A 520 12.95 4.64 -24.16
N GLN A 521 11.79 4.21 -24.64
CA GLN A 521 10.51 4.71 -24.13
C GLN A 521 10.37 4.41 -22.64
N THR A 522 10.66 3.17 -22.20
CA THR A 522 10.63 2.82 -20.77
C THR A 522 11.66 3.60 -19.96
N LEU A 523 12.87 3.77 -20.48
CA LEU A 523 13.93 4.55 -19.82
C LEU A 523 13.50 5.99 -19.60
N LEU A 524 13.04 6.68 -20.65
CA LEU A 524 12.57 8.05 -20.52
C LEU A 524 11.35 8.10 -19.60
N ASP A 525 10.32 7.29 -19.84
CA ASP A 525 9.08 7.28 -19.07
C ASP A 525 9.29 7.16 -17.56
N LEU A 526 10.20 6.27 -17.13
CA LEU A 526 10.42 5.96 -15.72
C LEU A 526 11.61 6.69 -15.07
N TRP A 527 12.74 6.91 -15.75
CA TRP A 527 13.91 7.57 -15.15
C TRP A 527 13.86 9.09 -15.22
N THR A 528 12.84 9.65 -15.87
CA THR A 528 12.74 11.10 -16.06
C THR A 528 11.34 11.64 -15.89
N ASP A 529 11.22 12.96 -15.71
CA ASP A 529 9.96 13.70 -15.65
C ASP A 529 9.65 14.46 -16.97
N SER A 530 10.65 14.65 -17.83
CA SER A 530 10.53 15.45 -19.05
C SER A 530 9.89 14.68 -20.19
N ASN A 531 9.03 15.38 -20.93
CA ASN A 531 8.36 14.88 -22.13
C ASN A 531 9.09 15.34 -23.40
N GLU A 532 10.41 15.14 -23.43
CA GLU A 532 11.29 15.49 -24.55
C GLU A 532 12.29 14.35 -24.78
N LEU A 533 12.87 14.30 -25.98
CA LEU A 533 13.92 13.32 -26.30
C LEU A 533 15.31 13.88 -25.97
N TYR A 534 15.96 13.28 -24.98
CA TYR A 534 17.32 13.62 -24.55
C TYR A 534 18.10 12.38 -24.11
N ASP A 535 19.43 12.53 -24.02
CA ASP A 535 20.31 11.51 -23.45
C ASP A 535 20.46 11.75 -21.94
N LEU A 536 20.38 10.67 -21.16
CA LEU A 536 20.68 10.69 -19.74
C LEU A 536 22.20 10.69 -19.51
N HIS A 537 22.63 10.68 -18.25
CA HIS A 537 24.04 10.58 -17.92
C HIS A 537 24.71 9.39 -18.63
N PRO A 538 25.93 9.54 -19.20
CA PRO A 538 26.58 8.48 -19.99
C PRO A 538 26.71 7.14 -19.26
N GLU A 539 26.92 7.18 -17.95
CA GLU A 539 27.00 5.98 -17.11
C GLU A 539 25.68 5.19 -17.02
N ILE A 540 24.52 5.85 -17.19
CA ILE A 540 23.21 5.17 -17.26
C ILE A 540 23.11 4.42 -18.60
N HIS A 541 23.48 5.08 -19.70
CA HIS A 541 23.53 4.47 -21.03
C HIS A 541 24.47 3.27 -21.08
N SER A 542 25.65 3.39 -20.46
CA SER A 542 26.60 2.29 -20.31
C SER A 542 26.01 1.15 -19.47
N ALA A 543 25.48 1.45 -18.28
CA ALA A 543 24.98 0.44 -17.36
C ALA A 543 23.82 -0.38 -17.93
N PHE A 544 22.93 0.28 -18.68
CA PHE A 544 21.76 -0.34 -19.28
C PHE A 544 22.01 -0.88 -20.70
N ASP A 545 23.19 -0.71 -21.29
CA ASP A 545 23.47 -1.13 -22.68
C ASP A 545 22.47 -0.49 -23.68
N ILE A 546 22.26 0.83 -23.55
CA ILE A 546 21.42 1.63 -24.46
C ILE A 546 22.29 2.76 -25.02
N PRO A 547 22.65 2.74 -26.31
CA PRO A 547 23.51 3.78 -26.91
C PRO A 547 22.94 5.19 -26.74
N ALA A 548 23.79 6.19 -26.51
CA ALA A 548 23.36 7.59 -26.56
C ALA A 548 23.05 8.01 -28.02
N LEU A 549 22.06 8.89 -28.20
CA LEU A 549 21.65 9.37 -29.53
C LEU A 549 22.39 10.64 -29.98
N GLY A 550 23.21 11.24 -29.12
CA GLY A 550 23.92 12.49 -29.39
C GLY A 550 22.99 13.71 -29.41
N VAL A 551 21.90 13.65 -28.65
CA VAL A 551 20.95 14.76 -28.45
C VAL A 551 21.33 15.57 -27.20
N ASN A 552 20.59 16.63 -26.86
CA ASN A 552 20.85 17.40 -25.63
C ASN A 552 20.91 16.45 -24.42
N VAL A 553 21.86 16.68 -23.50
CA VAL A 553 22.04 15.84 -22.30
C VAL A 553 21.33 16.51 -21.12
N GLN A 554 20.44 15.80 -20.43
CA GLN A 554 20.01 16.27 -19.12
C GLN A 554 21.03 15.82 -18.06
N PRO A 555 21.63 16.75 -17.30
CA PRO A 555 22.46 16.37 -16.17
C PRO A 555 21.57 15.76 -15.07
N THR A 556 21.97 14.61 -14.52
CA THR A 556 21.39 14.08 -13.28
C THR A 556 21.47 15.18 -12.21
N LYS A 557 20.36 15.50 -11.53
CA LYS A 557 20.36 16.50 -10.44
C LYS A 557 21.07 15.91 -9.21
N VAL A 558 22.40 15.86 -9.26
CA VAL A 558 23.23 15.47 -8.13
C VAL A 558 23.31 16.67 -7.18
N SER A 559 22.43 16.74 -6.18
CA SER A 559 22.55 17.71 -5.09
C SER A 559 23.77 17.34 -4.21
N PRO A 560 24.80 18.20 -4.10
CA PRO A 560 25.88 17.99 -3.15
C PRO A 560 25.42 18.34 -1.73
N SER A 561 25.74 17.49 -0.76
CA SER A 561 25.51 17.76 0.66
C SER A 561 26.54 18.74 1.25
N VAL A 562 26.06 19.94 1.58
CA VAL A 562 26.42 20.93 2.65
C VAL A 562 27.89 21.27 2.93
N SER A 563 28.22 22.58 2.84
CA SER A 563 28.93 23.37 3.87
C SER A 563 28.77 24.90 3.67
N GLN A 564 28.75 25.61 4.80
CA GLN A 564 28.18 26.94 5.08
C GLN A 564 29.00 28.15 4.58
N ALA A 565 28.32 29.29 4.28
CA ALA A 565 28.46 30.57 5.00
C ALA A 565 27.69 31.73 4.31
N LYS A 566 27.01 32.53 5.14
CA LYS A 566 26.32 33.79 4.80
C LYS A 566 27.32 34.88 4.39
N GLU A 567 26.97 35.74 3.43
CA GLU A 567 26.83 37.18 3.66
C GLU A 567 26.25 37.95 2.46
N SER A 568 25.43 38.94 2.82
CA SER A 568 24.70 39.88 1.98
C SER A 568 25.56 40.94 1.29
N ARG A 569 25.17 41.40 0.07
CA ARG A 569 25.04 42.84 -0.28
C ARG A 569 24.40 43.09 -1.65
N LYS A 570 23.63 44.18 -1.69
CA LYS A 570 22.88 44.78 -2.80
C LYS A 570 23.81 45.32 -3.91
N SER A 571 23.34 45.31 -5.17
CA SER A 571 22.97 46.50 -5.99
C SER A 571 23.20 46.33 -7.51
N VAL A 572 22.10 46.47 -8.26
CA VAL A 572 21.88 47.24 -9.50
C VAL A 572 23.00 47.28 -10.57
N ASN A 573 22.72 46.71 -11.76
CA ASN A 573 22.63 47.54 -12.98
C ASN A 573 21.96 46.83 -14.16
N ASN A 574 21.11 47.62 -14.82
CA ASN A 574 20.39 47.36 -16.06
C ASN A 574 21.35 47.10 -17.23
N TYR A 575 21.05 46.06 -18.01
CA TYR A 575 21.19 46.13 -19.46
C TYR A 575 19.98 45.43 -20.09
N GLN A 576 19.06 46.24 -20.60
CA GLN A 576 18.05 45.82 -21.57
C GLN A 576 18.79 45.47 -22.86
N VAL A 577 18.68 44.22 -23.29
CA VAL A 577 18.84 43.85 -24.69
C VAL A 577 17.44 43.49 -25.18
N GLU A 578 16.89 44.36 -26.01
CA GLU A 578 15.67 44.10 -26.77
C GLU A 578 15.93 42.91 -27.70
N ALA A 579 15.26 41.79 -27.42
CA ALA A 579 15.02 40.74 -28.40
C ALA A 579 13.53 40.38 -28.29
N HIS A 580 12.74 40.96 -29.19
CA HIS A 580 11.36 40.57 -29.42
C HIS A 580 11.31 39.08 -29.82
N SER A 581 10.88 38.22 -28.89
CA SER A 581 10.15 36.99 -29.22
C SER A 581 8.99 36.88 -28.25
N GLN A 582 7.83 37.37 -28.68
CA GLN A 582 6.57 37.04 -28.03
C GLN A 582 6.29 35.57 -28.37
N THR A 583 6.69 34.65 -27.50
CA THR A 583 6.14 33.29 -27.52
C THR A 583 4.66 33.42 -27.14
N GLU A 584 3.76 33.32 -28.12
CA GLU A 584 2.33 33.16 -27.89
C GLU A 584 2.12 31.99 -26.94
N LYS A 585 1.61 32.26 -25.74
CA LYS A 585 1.24 31.21 -24.80
C LYS A 585 0.05 30.44 -25.38
N VAL A 586 0.25 29.15 -25.65
CA VAL A 586 -0.81 28.21 -26.03
C VAL A 586 -1.95 28.31 -25.01
N PRO A 587 -3.22 28.49 -25.43
CA PRO A 587 -4.33 28.61 -24.49
C PRO A 587 -4.50 27.34 -23.65
N GLU A 588 -4.79 27.50 -22.35
CA GLU A 588 -4.93 26.38 -21.40
C GLU A 588 -5.92 25.30 -21.87
N LYS A 589 -7.00 25.71 -22.56
CA LYS A 589 -7.97 24.77 -23.15
C LYS A 589 -7.31 23.84 -24.19
N LEU A 590 -6.51 24.38 -25.11
CA LEU A 590 -5.85 23.60 -26.15
C LEU A 590 -4.81 22.65 -25.53
N THR A 591 -4.03 23.14 -24.57
CA THR A 591 -3.07 22.30 -23.81
C THR A 591 -3.73 21.11 -23.15
N ASN A 592 -4.88 21.32 -22.49
CA ASN A 592 -5.64 20.23 -21.86
C ASN A 592 -6.16 19.22 -22.89
N GLN A 593 -6.60 19.68 -24.07
CA GLN A 593 -7.07 18.80 -25.14
C GLN A 593 -5.93 17.94 -25.70
N LEU A 594 -4.74 18.51 -25.91
CA LEU A 594 -3.56 17.78 -26.36
C LEU A 594 -3.14 16.71 -25.34
N GLN A 595 -3.12 17.06 -24.05
CA GLN A 595 -2.82 16.11 -22.97
C GLN A 595 -3.81 14.94 -22.92
N ILE A 596 -5.09 15.18 -23.20
CA ILE A 596 -6.09 14.10 -23.24
C ILE A 596 -5.83 13.16 -24.43
N LEU A 597 -5.41 13.68 -25.59
CA LEU A 597 -5.03 12.86 -26.73
C LEU A 597 -3.77 12.04 -26.46
N ASP A 598 -2.79 12.59 -25.74
CA ASP A 598 -1.61 11.83 -25.29
C ASP A 598 -1.99 10.71 -24.31
N ARG A 599 -2.88 10.99 -23.36
CA ARG A 599 -3.42 9.96 -22.45
C ARG A 599 -4.19 8.87 -23.20
N TRP A 600 -4.96 9.24 -24.22
CA TRP A 600 -5.65 8.27 -25.06
C TRP A 600 -4.70 7.40 -25.87
N ASN A 601 -3.62 7.98 -26.44
CA ASN A 601 -2.53 7.21 -27.03
C ASN A 601 -1.94 6.19 -26.03
N ASN A 602 -1.85 6.57 -24.76
CA ASN A 602 -1.40 5.71 -23.67
C ASN A 602 -2.53 4.84 -23.06
N GLN A 603 -3.57 4.55 -23.86
CA GLN A 603 -4.70 3.67 -23.55
C GLN A 603 -5.59 4.12 -22.38
N GLU A 604 -5.70 5.42 -22.12
CA GLU A 604 -6.76 5.97 -21.26
C GLU A 604 -8.12 6.08 -21.97
N ILE A 605 -9.16 6.29 -21.17
CA ILE A 605 -10.53 6.45 -21.67
C ILE A 605 -10.60 7.77 -22.45
N PHE A 606 -11.18 7.72 -23.64
CA PHE A 606 -11.39 8.90 -24.47
C PHE A 606 -12.63 9.68 -23.98
N PRO A 607 -12.49 10.93 -23.51
CA PRO A 607 -13.63 11.71 -23.01
C PRO A 607 -14.61 12.12 -24.12
N GLN A 608 -15.91 12.01 -23.84
CA GLN A 608 -16.97 12.34 -24.81
C GLN A 608 -16.97 13.82 -25.22
N ASP A 609 -16.57 14.74 -24.33
CA ASP A 609 -16.54 16.18 -24.60
C ASP A 609 -15.60 16.53 -25.76
N ILE A 610 -14.39 15.96 -25.75
CA ILE A 610 -13.42 16.12 -26.85
C ILE A 610 -13.90 15.39 -28.10
N GLY A 611 -14.53 14.24 -27.95
CA GLY A 611 -15.18 13.56 -29.06
C GLY A 611 -16.24 14.42 -29.75
N GLY A 612 -16.99 15.23 -28.99
CA GLY A 612 -17.95 16.18 -29.54
C GLY A 612 -17.30 17.25 -30.42
N GLU A 613 -16.13 17.76 -30.03
CA GLU A 613 -15.38 18.77 -30.79
C GLU A 613 -14.66 18.19 -32.02
N LEU A 614 -14.11 16.98 -31.92
CA LEU A 614 -13.35 16.33 -33.00
C LEU A 614 -14.23 15.70 -34.08
N ARG A 615 -15.36 15.07 -33.73
CA ARG A 615 -16.27 14.43 -34.69
C ARG A 615 -16.66 15.32 -35.89
N PRO A 616 -17.09 16.59 -35.73
CA PRO A 616 -17.44 17.41 -36.89
C PRO A 616 -16.22 17.77 -37.75
N LEU A 617 -15.04 17.97 -37.14
CA LEU A 617 -13.81 18.27 -37.86
C LEU A 617 -13.34 17.07 -38.70
N ILE A 618 -13.30 15.89 -38.09
CA ILE A 618 -12.92 14.63 -38.75
C ILE A 618 -13.94 14.27 -39.84
N TYR A 619 -15.24 14.42 -39.56
CA TYR A 619 -16.30 14.18 -40.55
C TYR A 619 -16.13 15.04 -41.80
N SER A 620 -15.84 16.33 -41.62
CA SER A 620 -15.59 17.24 -42.74
C SER A 620 -14.35 16.82 -43.54
N ALA A 621 -13.27 16.46 -42.86
CA ALA A 621 -12.02 16.01 -43.49
C ALA A 621 -12.20 14.72 -44.30
N ILE A 622 -12.87 13.71 -43.74
CA ILE A 622 -13.18 12.45 -44.43
C ILE A 622 -14.06 12.73 -45.67
N GLY A 623 -15.11 13.53 -45.51
CA GLY A 623 -16.02 13.86 -46.60
C GLY A 623 -15.39 14.67 -47.73
N TYR A 624 -14.25 15.31 -47.49
CA TYR A 624 -13.43 16.00 -48.51
C TYR A 624 -12.42 15.05 -49.16
N ARG A 625 -11.84 14.11 -48.40
CA ARG A 625 -10.84 13.16 -48.89
C ARG A 625 -11.41 12.08 -49.81
N ILE A 626 -12.68 11.72 -49.63
CA ILE A 626 -13.38 10.74 -50.48
C ILE A 626 -13.63 11.36 -51.86
N GLU A 627 -13.12 10.71 -52.90
CA GLU A 627 -13.42 11.02 -54.30
C GLU A 627 -14.74 10.37 -54.70
N TRP A 628 -15.85 10.99 -54.28
CA TRP A 628 -17.20 10.45 -54.43
C TRP A 628 -17.54 9.99 -55.86
N ASP A 629 -17.11 10.74 -56.87
CA ASP A 629 -17.36 10.41 -58.28
C ASP A 629 -16.55 9.18 -58.74
N ALA A 630 -15.31 9.03 -58.25
CA ALA A 630 -14.45 7.88 -58.57
C ALA A 630 -14.99 6.58 -57.95
N GLU A 631 -15.59 6.69 -56.76
CA GLU A 631 -16.25 5.58 -56.06
C GLU A 631 -17.69 5.32 -56.56
N MET A 632 -18.17 6.10 -57.55
CA MET A 632 -19.54 6.03 -58.08
C MET A 632 -20.64 6.25 -57.01
N LEU A 633 -20.36 7.08 -55.99
CA LEU A 633 -21.25 7.37 -54.88
C LEU A 633 -21.73 8.82 -54.90
N LEU A 634 -23.02 9.06 -54.64
CA LEU A 634 -23.56 10.41 -54.46
C LEU A 634 -23.35 10.89 -53.01
N LYS A 635 -22.46 11.88 -52.82
CA LYS A 635 -22.19 12.48 -51.49
C LYS A 635 -23.47 12.87 -50.74
N GLY A 636 -24.45 13.46 -51.42
CA GLY A 636 -25.71 13.87 -50.81
C GLY A 636 -26.53 12.72 -50.23
N SER A 637 -26.44 11.53 -50.83
CA SER A 637 -27.16 10.32 -50.39
C SER A 637 -26.47 9.61 -49.23
N PHE A 638 -25.13 9.64 -49.17
CA PHE A 638 -24.34 8.88 -48.19
C PHE A 638 -23.82 9.71 -47.01
N ALA A 639 -23.52 11.00 -47.23
CA ALA A 639 -22.93 11.92 -46.25
C ALA A 639 -23.62 13.32 -46.24
N GLY A 640 -24.85 13.41 -46.74
CA GLY A 640 -25.66 14.64 -46.71
C GLY A 640 -26.44 14.84 -45.41
N SER A 641 -27.01 16.02 -45.20
CA SER A 641 -27.74 16.40 -43.96
C SER A 641 -28.96 15.49 -43.66
N GLY A 642 -29.57 14.87 -44.67
CA GLY A 642 -30.73 13.99 -44.55
C GLY A 642 -30.44 12.48 -44.51
N THR A 643 -29.19 12.04 -44.60
CA THR A 643 -28.85 10.60 -44.71
C THR A 643 -28.96 9.84 -43.39
N THR A 644 -29.10 8.51 -43.43
CA THR A 644 -28.95 7.62 -42.28
C THR A 644 -27.66 6.80 -42.32
N TYR A 645 -26.88 6.89 -43.40
CA TYR A 645 -25.74 6.02 -43.65
C TYR A 645 -24.46 6.47 -42.92
N PHE A 646 -24.00 7.72 -43.11
CA PHE A 646 -22.81 8.23 -42.43
C PHE A 646 -23.03 9.67 -41.94
N LYS A 647 -22.84 9.89 -40.63
CA LYS A 647 -22.99 11.19 -39.95
C LYS A 647 -21.81 11.41 -38.99
N SER A 648 -21.62 12.63 -38.49
CA SER A 648 -20.56 12.93 -37.50
C SER A 648 -20.63 12.04 -36.26
N ARG A 649 -21.83 11.66 -35.80
CA ARG A 649 -22.05 10.73 -34.68
C ARG A 649 -21.60 9.29 -34.94
N ASN A 650 -21.35 8.92 -36.20
CA ASN A 650 -20.90 7.59 -36.60
C ASN A 650 -19.39 7.41 -36.46
N ILE A 651 -18.66 8.50 -36.16
CA ILE A 651 -17.25 8.47 -35.80
C ILE A 651 -17.16 8.20 -34.30
N THR A 652 -16.51 7.08 -34.00
CA THR A 652 -16.30 6.58 -32.64
C THR A 652 -14.82 6.52 -32.34
N PHE A 653 -14.48 6.70 -31.07
CA PHE A 653 -13.13 6.60 -30.56
C PHE A 653 -13.09 5.39 -29.65
N TYR A 654 -12.24 4.43 -29.97
CA TYR A 654 -12.10 3.22 -29.18
C TYR A 654 -11.57 3.59 -27.78
N SER A 655 -12.09 2.90 -26.76
CA SER A 655 -11.62 3.01 -25.39
C SER A 655 -11.68 1.63 -24.72
N PRO A 656 -10.60 1.20 -24.03
CA PRO A 656 -10.61 -0.05 -23.29
C PRO A 656 -11.79 -0.08 -22.29
N LYS A 657 -12.49 -1.22 -22.21
CA LYS A 657 -13.60 -1.49 -21.26
C LYS A 657 -14.93 -0.76 -21.51
N VAL A 658 -15.09 -0.03 -22.62
CA VAL A 658 -16.39 0.52 -23.06
C VAL A 658 -16.98 -0.40 -24.13
N THR A 659 -17.94 -1.27 -23.77
CA THR A 659 -18.39 -2.37 -24.65
C THR A 659 -19.67 -2.12 -25.44
N ARG A 660 -20.34 -0.96 -25.35
CA ARG A 660 -21.63 -0.79 -26.03
C ARG A 660 -21.90 0.61 -26.55
N GLU A 661 -21.87 0.77 -27.86
CA GLU A 661 -22.57 1.84 -28.58
C GLU A 661 -23.33 1.24 -29.76
N THR A 662 -24.67 1.36 -29.77
CA THR A 662 -25.52 0.98 -30.90
C THR A 662 -25.62 2.15 -31.87
N ILE A 663 -24.83 2.11 -32.94
CA ILE A 663 -24.83 3.12 -33.99
C ILE A 663 -25.48 2.54 -35.25
N SER A 664 -26.44 3.26 -35.82
CA SER A 664 -27.03 2.92 -37.12
C SER A 664 -26.21 3.52 -38.27
N GLY A 665 -25.99 2.73 -39.32
CA GLY A 665 -25.22 3.13 -40.50
C GLY A 665 -23.76 2.63 -40.47
N VAL A 666 -22.91 3.24 -41.30
CA VAL A 666 -21.47 2.94 -41.38
C VAL A 666 -20.80 3.49 -40.13
N LYS A 667 -20.15 2.64 -39.34
CA LYS A 667 -19.38 3.02 -38.15
C LYS A 667 -17.91 3.14 -38.53
N LEU A 668 -17.29 4.27 -38.19
CA LEU A 668 -15.84 4.45 -38.28
C LEU A 668 -15.29 4.54 -36.87
N SER A 669 -14.43 3.60 -36.49
CA SER A 669 -13.78 3.57 -35.18
C SER A 669 -12.31 3.97 -35.36
N PHE A 670 -11.81 4.85 -34.51
CA PHE A 670 -10.40 5.22 -34.43
C PHE A 670 -9.78 4.71 -33.13
N PRO A 671 -8.53 4.19 -33.15
CA PRO A 671 -7.83 3.72 -34.36
C PRO A 671 -8.63 2.64 -35.10
N LEU A 672 -8.26 2.37 -36.37
CA LEU A 672 -8.97 1.39 -37.19
C LEU A 672 -8.72 -0.03 -36.67
N ASN A 673 -7.48 -0.28 -36.26
CA ASN A 673 -7.04 -1.45 -35.52
C ASN A 673 -6.69 -1.07 -34.08
N PRO A 674 -7.58 -1.33 -33.10
CA PRO A 674 -7.32 -1.06 -31.68
C PRO A 674 -6.31 -2.01 -31.04
N ASP A 675 -5.81 -3.02 -31.76
CA ASP A 675 -4.74 -3.89 -31.28
C ASP A 675 -3.35 -3.41 -31.77
N ASP A 676 -3.28 -2.37 -32.61
CA ASP A 676 -2.04 -1.81 -33.12
C ASP A 676 -1.65 -0.49 -32.41
N PRO A 677 -0.58 -0.48 -31.59
CA PRO A 677 -0.09 0.72 -30.92
C PRO A 677 0.35 1.84 -31.87
N ASP A 678 0.80 1.52 -33.09
CA ASP A 678 1.21 2.52 -34.06
C ASP A 678 0.01 3.31 -34.57
N GLU A 679 -1.12 2.64 -34.81
CA GLU A 679 -2.35 3.31 -35.23
C GLU A 679 -2.92 4.24 -34.16
N PHE A 680 -2.79 3.91 -32.87
CA PHE A 680 -3.13 4.83 -31.79
C PHE A 680 -2.30 6.11 -31.87
N ARG A 681 -0.98 5.96 -32.04
CA ARG A 681 -0.04 7.08 -32.10
C ARG A 681 -0.30 7.98 -33.30
N GLU A 682 -0.47 7.39 -34.48
CA GLU A 682 -0.80 8.12 -35.69
C GLU A 682 -2.14 8.85 -35.57
N SER A 683 -3.17 8.19 -35.04
CA SER A 683 -4.49 8.80 -34.81
C SER A 683 -4.40 9.96 -33.82
N ALA A 684 -3.66 9.80 -32.72
CA ALA A 684 -3.47 10.85 -31.73
C ALA A 684 -2.74 12.07 -32.32
N ILE A 685 -1.64 11.86 -33.04
CA ILE A 685 -0.89 12.95 -33.73
C ILE A 685 -1.80 13.66 -34.73
N ALA A 686 -2.56 12.93 -35.54
CA ALA A 686 -3.50 13.52 -36.50
C ALA A 686 -4.58 14.36 -35.82
N PHE A 687 -5.12 13.90 -34.68
CA PHE A 687 -6.12 14.67 -33.92
C PHE A 687 -5.51 15.91 -33.26
N GLN A 688 -4.28 15.83 -32.76
CA GLN A 688 -3.54 16.98 -32.26
C GLN A 688 -3.33 18.01 -33.37
N ALA A 689 -2.94 17.58 -34.57
CA ALA A 689 -2.80 18.44 -35.75
C ALA A 689 -4.10 19.17 -36.10
N ILE A 690 -5.22 18.44 -36.11
CA ILE A 690 -6.55 19.00 -36.40
C ILE A 690 -6.93 20.07 -35.38
N LEU A 691 -6.70 19.83 -34.09
CA LEU A 691 -7.02 20.81 -33.03
C LEU A 691 -6.15 22.06 -33.12
N GLN A 692 -4.84 21.88 -33.34
CA GLN A 692 -3.91 23.01 -33.45
C GLN A 692 -4.19 23.84 -34.70
N TYR A 693 -4.41 23.20 -35.85
CA TYR A 693 -4.80 23.93 -37.07
C TYR A 693 -6.16 24.60 -36.90
N ASN A 694 -7.13 23.97 -36.23
CA ASN A 694 -8.43 24.59 -35.98
C ASN A 694 -8.29 25.82 -35.04
N HIS A 695 -7.32 25.83 -34.14
CA HIS A 695 -7.04 26.97 -33.27
C HIS A 695 -6.31 28.11 -34.01
N TYR A 696 -5.13 27.81 -34.57
CA TYR A 696 -4.24 28.81 -35.19
C TYR A 696 -4.63 29.21 -36.61
N LYS A 697 -5.44 28.38 -37.30
CA LYS A 697 -5.84 28.54 -38.72
C LYS A 697 -4.69 28.56 -39.72
N HIS A 698 -3.47 28.21 -39.29
CA HIS A 698 -2.27 28.08 -40.10
C HIS A 698 -1.29 27.12 -39.41
N TRP A 699 -0.27 26.63 -40.13
CA TRP A 699 0.77 25.74 -39.59
C TRP A 699 1.95 26.47 -38.92
N LYS A 700 1.94 27.81 -38.88
CA LYS A 700 3.01 28.63 -38.29
C LYS A 700 2.88 28.77 -36.77
N PHE A 701 2.82 27.66 -36.05
CA PHE A 701 2.87 27.60 -34.59
C PHE A 701 4.04 26.71 -34.14
N PRO A 702 4.47 26.74 -32.86
CA PRO A 702 5.57 25.88 -32.37
C PRO A 702 5.30 24.41 -32.71
N ASP A 703 6.29 23.71 -33.27
CA ASP A 703 6.19 22.31 -33.75
C ASP A 703 5.20 22.07 -34.90
N GLY A 704 4.65 23.12 -35.54
CA GLY A 704 3.66 22.98 -36.62
C GLY A 704 4.17 22.37 -37.92
N ASP A 705 5.49 22.30 -38.11
CA ASP A 705 6.16 21.60 -39.21
C ASP A 705 6.27 20.07 -39.00
N ARG A 706 5.98 19.59 -37.79
CA ARG A 706 6.08 18.18 -37.39
C ARG A 706 4.76 17.40 -37.54
N TYR A 707 3.65 18.12 -37.70
CA TYR A 707 2.31 17.60 -37.97
C TYR A 707 2.03 17.58 -39.46
#